data_AF-A0A4P2QQE4-F1
#
_entry.id   AF-A0A4P2QQE4-F1
#
_cell.length_a   1.000
_cell.length_b   1.000
_cell.length_c   1.000
_cell.angle_alpha   90.00
_cell.angle_beta   90.00
_cell.angle_gamma   90.00
#
_symmetry.space_group_name_H-M   'P 1'
#
loop_
_entity.id
_entity.type
_entity.pdbx_description
1 polymer ?
#
loop_
_entity_poly.entity_id
_entity_poly.type
_entity_poly.pdbx_seq_one_letter_code
_entity_poly.pdbx_strand_id
1 'polypeptide(L)'
;MAQTRNSVTSPWGERTPYFGEHRWPARVDEQTEEEPERWVQSCCVLCTNGCGLDIGVKGSRIVGVRGRAQDVVNHGRLGPKGLHGWVANNSPDRLTRPLIRTGKKPGDAFREATWDEAMHLMTRRCRDVVARYTPSAVAIYNSGQLFLEEYYTLSVIAHAGLRTNHIDGNTRLCTATAGSSLRETFGRDGQPSSYRDFDVADCILHVGHNIAATQTVSWMRILDRRRGPNPPRLVVIDPRTTDTAREADVHLTPRLGTNVALLNGLMHLLIQNGHVDRAFIEAHTVGFDVLREKVAGYPPRRVTEITGVPVEQLNAAARLLGTSERLLATVLQGVYQAHEATAAACQVNNLVLIRGMIGKPGCGVIQSNGQPTAQNTRETGADGEFPGFRNMNNPAHVADLARVWNVEPDVIPTFAPHTHCTQLFRLAEQGSIRMLWIIGTNPAVSVPNLPRIRKTLAKEDLFVVVQDAFPTETTRFADLVLPSAIWGEKTGTFTNTDRTVHISYKAVDPPGEARPDMDVFIDFARRMGFTDKDGQPLITWDTPEGAFDAWRACSEGQNCDYSGLTYAKLTGGSGIQWPVNDEHPDGTERLYADLRFPTGADECGSYGHDIETGAAVSREEYSANDPAGRAILKAADWFAPPESPDDEYPLWVTTGRLVYHFHTRTKTGRSPALQAAAPDVFVQMSAEDAARMDVSEGEMVDVVTRRGRVRGAARIGDILPGHLFIPFHYGYWDEEGTDGAEPDGRPRAANELTMTTWDPVSKQPAVKFAAARLQKVSAARSAAAKIAGAAERAAARAGAAASAVASAIARPSGGTAERQRLGDYLGLLRLAHERFIAACDAASEHELNEGELSMGLARLQELSRQSISWLEPAARPYDPAPPAGDANELSSLPEKIRLNRAREGKLGQLRGLHELYVLAADLHITLVAVKKTAMMLLDRPLMASCDRIEENTRRQQAWLLTQVGAHAPQILGVPF
;
A
#
# COMPACT_ATOMS: atom_id res chain seq x y z
N MET A 1 36.06 18.46 -12.84
CA MET A 1 35.52 17.17 -12.38
C MET A 1 35.91 16.99 -10.93
N ALA A 2 34.99 17.24 -10.02
CA ALA A 2 35.17 16.97 -8.60
C ALA A 2 34.23 15.83 -8.19
N GLN A 3 34.77 14.80 -7.57
CA GLN A 3 33.98 13.76 -6.93
C GLN A 3 34.59 13.49 -5.56
N THR A 4 33.85 13.75 -4.49
CA THR A 4 34.40 13.60 -3.12
C THR A 4 34.57 12.14 -2.71
N ARG A 5 33.78 11.23 -3.30
CA ARG A 5 33.91 9.78 -3.12
C ARG A 5 33.24 9.00 -4.24
N ASN A 6 33.73 7.78 -4.51
CA ASN A 6 33.03 6.86 -5.40
C ASN A 6 31.83 6.21 -4.69
N SER A 7 30.65 6.80 -4.86
CA SER A 7 29.40 6.27 -4.28
C SER A 7 28.89 5.00 -4.98
N VAL A 8 29.44 4.61 -6.12
CA VAL A 8 29.04 3.35 -6.78
C VAL A 8 29.71 2.17 -6.09
N THR A 9 31.01 2.26 -5.80
CA THR A 9 31.76 1.15 -5.15
C THR A 9 31.65 1.18 -3.62
N SER A 10 31.46 2.37 -3.03
CA SER A 10 31.27 2.55 -1.59
C SER A 10 29.99 3.38 -1.34
N PRO A 11 28.79 2.77 -1.38
CA PRO A 11 27.53 3.52 -1.34
C PRO A 11 27.34 4.38 -0.10
N TRP A 12 27.89 3.93 1.04
CA TRP A 12 27.76 4.62 2.33
C TRP A 12 28.99 5.46 2.72
N GLY A 13 30.09 5.40 1.95
CA GLY A 13 31.31 6.17 2.20
C GLY A 13 32.01 5.78 3.51
N GLU A 14 32.99 6.60 3.92
CA GLU A 14 33.66 6.46 5.21
C GLU A 14 32.73 6.82 6.38
N ARG A 15 32.94 6.15 7.52
CA ARG A 15 32.20 6.39 8.75
C ARG A 15 32.75 7.61 9.46
N THR A 16 31.87 8.42 10.02
CA THR A 16 32.23 9.55 10.88
C THR A 16 31.65 9.26 12.27
N PRO A 17 32.36 8.50 13.13
CA PRO A 17 31.83 8.06 14.41
C PRO A 17 31.21 9.20 15.21
N TYR A 18 30.01 8.96 15.72
CA TYR A 18 29.23 9.95 16.45
C TYR A 18 29.42 9.80 17.96
N PHE A 19 29.91 10.84 18.64
CA PHE A 19 30.26 10.83 20.07
C PHE A 19 29.33 11.75 20.89
N GLY A 20 28.24 11.22 21.46
CA GLY A 20 27.35 11.95 22.41
C GLY A 20 26.32 12.90 21.75
N GLU A 21 25.58 13.70 22.55
CA GLU A 21 24.41 14.53 22.13
C GLU A 21 24.71 15.70 21.17
N HIS A 22 25.87 15.71 20.50
CA HIS A 22 26.22 16.71 19.50
C HIS A 22 25.47 16.48 18.19
N ARG A 23 25.41 17.50 17.32
CA ARG A 23 24.79 17.41 15.98
C ARG A 23 25.58 16.40 15.11
N TRP A 24 24.90 15.54 14.34
CA TRP A 24 25.56 14.63 13.38
C TRP A 24 26.55 15.42 12.51
N PRO A 25 27.86 15.08 12.47
CA PRO A 25 28.88 15.93 11.84
C PRO A 25 28.62 16.15 10.36
N ALA A 26 28.89 17.35 9.85
CA ALA A 26 28.73 17.63 8.43
C ALA A 26 29.76 16.88 7.57
N ARG A 27 29.32 16.36 6.41
CA ARG A 27 30.16 15.80 5.35
C ARG A 27 29.53 16.16 4.02
N VAL A 28 30.15 17.03 3.23
CA VAL A 28 29.62 17.45 1.93
C VAL A 28 30.03 16.44 0.87
N ASP A 29 29.05 15.67 0.40
CA ASP A 29 29.20 14.80 -0.76
C ASP A 29 28.91 15.61 -2.04
N GLU A 30 29.82 15.58 -3.01
CA GLU A 30 29.73 16.34 -4.27
C GLU A 30 30.13 15.47 -5.45
N GLN A 31 29.43 15.66 -6.58
CA GLN A 31 29.78 15.11 -7.88
C GLN A 31 29.49 16.14 -8.97
N THR A 32 30.53 16.55 -9.70
CA THR A 32 30.46 17.49 -10.83
C THR A 32 31.24 16.97 -12.04
N GLU A 33 30.64 17.09 -13.22
CA GLU A 33 31.30 16.83 -14.51
C GLU A 33 32.11 18.05 -14.97
N GLU A 34 31.60 19.25 -14.74
CA GLU A 34 32.25 20.52 -15.06
C GLU A 34 32.14 21.50 -13.88
N GLU A 35 32.99 22.53 -13.86
CA GLU A 35 32.89 23.61 -12.89
C GLU A 35 31.57 24.40 -13.10
N PRO A 36 30.69 24.48 -12.09
CA PRO A 36 29.44 25.24 -12.19
C PRO A 36 29.65 26.76 -12.20
N GLU A 37 28.84 27.48 -12.97
CA GLU A 37 28.78 28.96 -12.95
C GLU A 37 27.94 29.47 -11.77
N ARG A 38 26.97 28.68 -11.33
CA ARG A 38 26.12 28.97 -10.17
C ARG A 38 25.58 27.69 -9.53
N TRP A 39 25.19 27.83 -8.26
CA TRP A 39 24.55 26.79 -7.46
C TRP A 39 23.12 27.20 -7.13
N VAL A 40 22.16 26.30 -7.38
CA VAL A 40 20.72 26.55 -7.16
C VAL A 40 20.21 25.61 -6.07
N GLN A 41 19.62 26.17 -5.02
CA GLN A 41 19.10 25.38 -3.90
C GLN A 41 18.00 24.41 -4.34
N SER A 42 18.11 23.18 -3.88
CA SER A 42 17.11 22.14 -4.08
C SER A 42 17.29 20.99 -3.06
N CYS A 43 16.80 19.83 -3.45
CA CYS A 43 16.66 18.62 -2.66
C CYS A 43 16.68 17.39 -3.57
N CYS A 44 17.01 16.23 -3.04
CA CYS A 44 16.91 14.99 -3.79
C CYS A 44 15.46 14.46 -3.81
N VAL A 45 14.87 14.35 -5.00
CA VAL A 45 13.53 13.78 -5.22
C VAL A 45 13.56 12.33 -5.72
N LEU A 46 14.41 11.49 -5.13
CA LEU A 46 14.45 10.05 -5.45
C LEU A 46 13.93 9.20 -4.29
N CYS A 47 14.67 9.03 -3.20
CA CYS A 47 14.15 8.32 -2.02
C CYS A 47 13.54 9.28 -1.01
N THR A 48 12.77 8.76 -0.05
CA THR A 48 12.11 9.59 0.98
C THR A 48 13.04 10.31 1.95
N ASN A 49 14.37 10.15 1.90
CA ASN A 49 15.21 10.90 2.82
C ASN A 49 14.98 12.40 2.66
N GLY A 50 14.83 12.91 1.42
CA GLY A 50 14.66 14.34 1.20
C GLY A 50 15.94 15.12 1.52
N CYS A 51 17.06 14.67 0.98
CA CYS A 51 18.37 15.25 1.27
C CYS A 51 18.50 16.65 0.64
N GLY A 52 18.78 17.68 1.44
CA GLY A 52 19.06 19.03 0.94
C GLY A 52 20.36 19.06 0.11
N LEU A 53 20.32 19.72 -1.05
CA LEU A 53 21.45 19.84 -1.98
C LEU A 53 21.40 21.15 -2.78
N ASP A 54 22.49 21.47 -3.46
CA ASP A 54 22.50 22.48 -4.52
C ASP A 54 22.74 21.81 -5.88
N ILE A 55 22.09 22.33 -6.92
CA ILE A 55 22.25 21.96 -8.32
C ILE A 55 23.29 22.88 -8.95
N GLY A 56 24.37 22.31 -9.50
CA GLY A 56 25.39 23.04 -10.24
C GLY A 56 24.95 23.25 -11.68
N VAL A 57 24.94 24.50 -12.15
CA VAL A 57 24.50 24.88 -13.50
C VAL A 57 25.64 25.54 -14.26
N LYS A 58 25.78 25.21 -15.55
CA LYS A 58 26.69 25.89 -16.49
C LYS A 58 25.97 26.13 -17.80
N GLY A 59 25.84 27.39 -18.22
CA GLY A 59 24.93 27.76 -19.31
C GLY A 59 23.50 27.30 -19.02
N SER A 60 22.93 26.48 -19.91
CA SER A 60 21.56 25.95 -19.78
C SER A 60 21.49 24.50 -19.30
N ARG A 61 22.59 23.91 -18.81
CA ARG A 61 22.65 22.49 -18.41
C ARG A 61 22.99 22.34 -16.94
N ILE A 62 22.48 21.26 -16.32
CA ILE A 62 22.97 20.79 -15.02
C ILE A 62 24.31 20.10 -15.24
N VAL A 63 25.31 20.38 -14.41
CA VAL A 63 26.67 19.79 -14.51
C VAL A 63 27.11 19.06 -13.24
N GLY A 64 26.26 19.03 -12.20
CA GLY A 64 26.57 18.34 -10.96
C GLY A 64 25.66 18.73 -9.81
N VAL A 65 25.94 18.15 -8.65
CA VAL A 65 25.24 18.41 -7.39
C VAL A 65 26.21 18.36 -6.21
N ARG A 66 25.90 19.08 -5.13
CA ARG A 66 26.56 18.97 -3.82
C ARG A 66 25.54 18.96 -2.70
N GLY A 67 25.77 18.20 -1.64
CA GLY A 67 24.89 18.24 -0.47
C GLY A 67 25.06 19.53 0.35
N ARG A 68 24.01 19.94 1.05
CA ARG A 68 24.02 21.14 1.92
C ARG A 68 24.40 20.78 3.35
N ALA A 69 25.54 21.30 3.84
CA ALA A 69 26.07 20.98 5.17
C ALA A 69 25.14 21.39 6.32
N GLN A 70 24.42 22.50 6.14
CA GLN A 70 23.48 23.05 7.11
C GLN A 70 22.15 22.30 7.18
N ASP A 71 21.90 21.37 6.27
CA ASP A 71 20.62 20.68 6.18
C ASP A 71 20.38 19.73 7.36
N VAL A 72 19.16 19.71 7.90
CA VAL A 72 18.77 18.91 9.07
C VAL A 72 18.61 17.42 8.76
N VAL A 73 18.40 17.06 7.49
CA VAL A 73 18.23 15.67 7.08
C VAL A 73 19.57 15.01 6.83
N ASN A 74 20.39 15.60 5.95
CA ASN A 74 21.56 14.91 5.40
C ASN A 74 22.91 15.48 5.83
N HIS A 75 22.95 16.71 6.36
CA HIS A 75 24.20 17.36 6.81
C HIS A 75 25.30 17.29 5.73
N GLY A 76 24.92 17.51 4.47
CA GLY A 76 25.79 17.45 3.30
C GLY A 76 25.92 16.09 2.60
N ARG A 77 25.45 14.99 3.20
CA ARG A 77 25.64 13.64 2.63
C ARG A 77 24.65 13.34 1.52
N LEU A 78 25.09 12.58 0.52
CA LEU A 78 24.23 12.13 -0.57
C LEU A 78 24.48 10.65 -0.85
N GLY A 79 23.40 9.92 -1.18
CA GLY A 79 23.51 8.55 -1.67
C GLY A 79 23.94 8.47 -3.14
N PRO A 80 24.19 7.27 -3.68
CA PRO A 80 24.58 7.09 -5.09
C PRO A 80 23.55 7.69 -6.04
N LYS A 81 22.26 7.45 -5.78
CA LYS A 81 21.15 8.04 -6.51
C LYS A 81 21.14 9.58 -6.43
N GLY A 82 21.44 10.15 -5.27
CA GLY A 82 21.49 11.61 -5.10
C GLY A 82 22.62 12.27 -5.89
N LEU A 83 23.79 11.61 -5.96
CA LEU A 83 24.97 12.13 -6.67
C LEU A 83 24.89 11.98 -8.19
N HIS A 84 24.11 11.01 -8.69
CA HIS A 84 24.11 10.65 -10.11
C HIS A 84 22.74 10.79 -10.81
N GLY A 85 21.65 11.04 -10.06
CA GLY A 85 20.29 11.06 -10.60
C GLY A 85 20.00 12.23 -11.55
N TRP A 86 20.74 13.33 -11.42
CA TRP A 86 20.60 14.53 -12.23
C TRP A 86 20.96 14.33 -13.71
N VAL A 87 21.73 13.28 -14.04
CA VAL A 87 22.15 12.96 -15.41
C VAL A 87 20.94 12.78 -16.34
N ALA A 88 19.81 12.31 -15.83
CA ALA A 88 18.58 12.13 -16.60
C ALA A 88 18.00 13.43 -17.17
N ASN A 89 18.27 14.60 -16.54
CA ASN A 89 17.83 15.91 -17.04
C ASN A 89 18.40 16.23 -18.41
N ASN A 90 19.66 15.84 -18.65
CA ASN A 90 20.37 16.11 -19.90
C ASN A 90 20.19 14.99 -20.93
N SER A 91 19.29 14.04 -20.69
CA SER A 91 19.13 12.90 -21.60
C SER A 91 18.57 13.35 -22.95
N PRO A 92 19.11 12.84 -24.09
CA PRO A 92 18.70 13.26 -25.42
C PRO A 92 17.30 12.74 -25.82
N ASP A 93 16.76 11.75 -25.11
CA ASP A 93 15.47 11.12 -25.42
C ASP A 93 14.30 11.71 -24.62
N ARG A 94 14.48 12.87 -24.00
CA ARG A 94 13.41 13.62 -23.33
C ARG A 94 12.27 13.93 -24.32
N LEU A 95 11.03 13.79 -23.85
CA LEU A 95 9.87 14.27 -24.60
C LEU A 95 9.86 15.79 -24.63
N THR A 96 9.79 16.37 -25.83
CA THR A 96 9.90 17.82 -26.04
C THR A 96 8.64 18.46 -26.59
N ARG A 97 7.71 17.70 -27.18
CA ARG A 97 6.45 18.20 -27.76
C ARG A 97 5.31 17.22 -27.49
N PRO A 98 4.05 17.68 -27.42
CA PRO A 98 2.90 16.79 -27.34
C PRO A 98 2.84 15.82 -28.52
N LEU A 99 2.43 14.58 -28.26
CA LEU A 99 2.29 13.54 -29.27
C LEU A 99 0.86 13.00 -29.30
N ILE A 100 0.29 12.87 -30.50
CA ILE A 100 -1.03 12.26 -30.72
C ILE A 100 -0.86 10.98 -31.54
N ARG A 101 -1.46 9.89 -31.08
CA ARG A 101 -1.44 8.61 -31.80
C ARG A 101 -2.17 8.74 -33.15
N THR A 102 -1.54 8.26 -34.22
CA THR A 102 -2.11 8.33 -35.58
C THR A 102 -3.03 7.16 -35.91
N GLY A 103 -2.84 6.01 -35.26
CA GLY A 103 -3.69 4.82 -35.39
C GLY A 103 -4.53 4.52 -34.13
N LYS A 104 -5.08 3.31 -34.05
CA LYS A 104 -5.98 2.87 -32.95
C LYS A 104 -5.35 1.83 -32.03
N LYS A 105 -4.22 1.25 -32.41
CA LYS A 105 -3.58 0.16 -31.68
C LYS A 105 -2.38 0.69 -30.87
N PRO A 106 -2.10 0.10 -29.71
CA PRO A 106 -0.84 0.33 -29.00
C PRO A 106 0.36 0.06 -29.91
N GLY A 107 1.37 0.91 -29.83
CA GLY A 107 2.55 0.85 -30.70
C GLY A 107 2.37 1.47 -32.10
N ASP A 108 1.16 1.87 -32.51
CA ASP A 108 0.99 2.71 -33.71
C ASP A 108 1.78 4.02 -33.58
N ALA A 109 2.20 4.58 -34.73
CA ALA A 109 3.03 5.76 -34.79
C ALA A 109 2.36 7.00 -34.15
N PHE A 110 3.19 7.84 -33.56
CA PHE A 110 2.81 9.17 -33.08
C PHE A 110 3.12 10.23 -34.12
N ARG A 111 2.32 11.30 -34.12
CA ARG A 111 2.68 12.57 -34.73
C ARG A 111 2.86 13.62 -33.65
N GLU A 112 3.74 14.58 -33.88
CA GLU A 112 3.82 15.78 -33.07
C GLU A 112 2.53 16.62 -33.20
N ALA A 113 2.19 17.31 -32.13
CA ALA A 113 1.05 18.21 -32.03
C ALA A 113 1.45 19.49 -31.30
N THR A 114 0.71 20.57 -31.52
CA THR A 114 0.85 21.77 -30.68
C THR A 114 0.19 21.53 -29.32
N TRP A 115 0.60 22.29 -28.31
CA TRP A 115 -0.07 22.28 -27.01
C TRP A 115 -1.57 22.61 -27.09
N ASP A 116 -1.97 23.56 -27.94
CA ASP A 116 -3.38 23.91 -28.09
C ASP A 116 -4.19 22.73 -28.67
N GLU A 117 -3.66 22.05 -29.68
CA GLU A 117 -4.29 20.86 -30.27
C GLU A 117 -4.42 19.73 -29.25
N ALA A 118 -3.34 19.44 -28.51
CA ALA A 118 -3.29 18.41 -27.49
C ALA A 118 -4.29 18.67 -26.35
N MET A 119 -4.30 19.89 -25.81
CA MET A 119 -5.19 20.26 -24.70
C MET A 119 -6.65 20.37 -25.17
N HIS A 120 -6.91 20.81 -26.41
CA HIS A 120 -8.23 20.75 -27.00
C HIS A 120 -8.73 19.31 -27.15
N LEU A 121 -7.90 18.38 -27.63
CA LEU A 121 -8.24 16.95 -27.70
C LEU A 121 -8.57 16.39 -26.31
N MET A 122 -7.71 16.62 -25.33
CA MET A 122 -7.89 16.13 -23.95
C MET A 122 -9.21 16.61 -23.34
N THR A 123 -9.46 17.92 -23.39
CA THR A 123 -10.66 18.51 -22.76
C THR A 123 -11.93 18.19 -23.51
N ARG A 124 -11.90 18.12 -24.85
CA ARG A 124 -13.04 17.63 -25.64
C ARG A 124 -13.39 16.19 -25.27
N ARG A 125 -12.41 15.28 -25.21
CA ARG A 125 -12.64 13.88 -24.83
C ARG A 125 -13.18 13.75 -23.41
N CYS A 126 -12.64 14.52 -22.47
CA CYS A 126 -13.15 14.54 -21.09
C CYS A 126 -14.63 14.96 -21.06
N ARG A 127 -14.98 16.06 -21.74
CA ARG A 127 -16.38 16.52 -21.85
C ARG A 127 -17.29 15.48 -22.49
N ASP A 128 -16.87 14.87 -23.60
CA ASP A 128 -17.65 13.84 -24.29
C ASP A 128 -17.93 12.64 -23.37
N VAL A 129 -16.92 12.20 -22.62
CA VAL A 129 -17.04 11.10 -21.65
C VAL A 129 -17.99 11.49 -20.51
N VAL A 130 -17.80 12.65 -19.91
CA VAL A 130 -18.64 13.11 -18.80
C VAL A 130 -20.10 13.30 -19.24
N ALA A 131 -20.34 13.87 -20.42
CA ALA A 131 -21.68 14.10 -20.95
C ALA A 131 -22.40 12.81 -21.33
N ARG A 132 -21.68 11.80 -21.84
CA ARG A 132 -22.25 10.51 -22.23
C ARG A 132 -22.47 9.58 -21.03
N TYR A 133 -21.57 9.61 -20.07
CA TYR A 133 -21.58 8.74 -18.90
C TYR A 133 -21.82 9.59 -17.65
N THR A 134 -20.76 9.85 -16.89
CA THR A 134 -20.73 10.75 -15.72
C THR A 134 -19.26 11.12 -15.44
N PRO A 135 -18.97 12.01 -14.47
CA PRO A 135 -17.60 12.19 -13.98
C PRO A 135 -16.91 10.92 -13.49
N SER A 136 -17.66 9.93 -13.02
CA SER A 136 -17.15 8.61 -12.61
C SER A 136 -16.64 7.74 -13.77
N ALA A 137 -16.69 8.23 -15.01
CA ALA A 137 -16.04 7.61 -16.17
C ALA A 137 -14.64 8.19 -16.46
N VAL A 138 -14.18 9.18 -15.70
CA VAL A 138 -12.85 9.79 -15.81
C VAL A 138 -12.04 9.46 -14.56
N ALA A 139 -10.79 9.01 -14.76
CA ALA A 139 -9.87 8.70 -13.68
C ALA A 139 -8.49 9.34 -13.89
N ILE A 140 -7.84 9.65 -12.76
CA ILE A 140 -6.49 10.20 -12.69
C ILE A 140 -5.62 9.22 -11.91
N TYR A 141 -4.51 8.77 -12.50
CA TYR A 141 -3.51 7.92 -11.85
C TYR A 141 -2.15 8.63 -11.83
N ASN A 142 -1.79 9.19 -10.69
CA ASN A 142 -0.59 10.01 -10.52
C ASN A 142 0.57 9.23 -9.86
N SER A 143 1.57 9.96 -9.36
CA SER A 143 2.78 9.40 -8.74
C SER A 143 3.07 10.02 -7.38
N GLY A 144 4.05 9.50 -6.64
CA GLY A 144 4.68 10.14 -5.48
C GLY A 144 5.94 10.96 -5.82
N GLN A 145 5.99 11.57 -7.01
CA GLN A 145 7.15 12.29 -7.55
C GLN A 145 6.87 13.73 -8.03
N LEU A 146 5.67 14.26 -7.85
CA LEU A 146 5.33 15.67 -8.13
C LEU A 146 5.65 16.55 -6.91
N PHE A 147 5.56 17.86 -7.07
CA PHE A 147 5.64 18.82 -5.96
C PHE A 147 4.28 19.06 -5.31
N LEU A 148 4.30 19.59 -4.09
CA LEU A 148 3.10 19.88 -3.29
C LEU A 148 2.10 20.77 -4.03
N GLU A 149 2.59 21.79 -4.72
CA GLU A 149 1.79 22.74 -5.50
C GLU A 149 1.00 22.04 -6.62
N GLU A 150 1.65 21.07 -7.27
CA GLU A 150 1.07 20.26 -8.34
C GLU A 150 0.00 19.33 -7.79
N TYR A 151 0.28 18.66 -6.67
CA TYR A 151 -0.69 17.77 -6.03
C TYR A 151 -1.91 18.49 -5.51
N TYR A 152 -1.72 19.62 -4.82
CA TYR A 152 -2.85 20.38 -4.30
C TYR A 152 -3.74 20.88 -5.43
N THR A 153 -3.15 21.43 -6.50
CA THR A 153 -3.88 21.82 -7.70
C THR A 153 -4.67 20.66 -8.31
N LEU A 154 -4.04 19.49 -8.42
CA LEU A 154 -4.68 18.29 -8.96
C LEU A 154 -5.85 17.80 -8.08
N SER A 155 -5.72 17.86 -6.76
CA SER A 155 -6.77 17.48 -5.81
C SER A 155 -7.99 18.40 -5.89
N VAL A 156 -7.79 19.71 -6.00
CA VAL A 156 -8.91 20.65 -6.21
C VAL A 156 -9.62 20.36 -7.55
N ILE A 157 -8.85 20.11 -8.62
CA ILE A 157 -9.40 19.74 -9.92
C ILE A 157 -10.20 18.44 -9.85
N ALA A 158 -9.71 17.42 -9.17
CA ALA A 158 -10.38 16.13 -9.08
C ALA A 158 -11.68 16.21 -8.26
N HIS A 159 -11.60 16.74 -7.04
CA HIS A 159 -12.72 16.70 -6.09
C HIS A 159 -13.73 17.82 -6.31
N ALA A 160 -13.30 19.05 -6.58
CA ALA A 160 -14.21 20.18 -6.76
C ALA A 160 -14.52 20.48 -8.24
N GLY A 161 -13.54 20.30 -9.13
CA GLY A 161 -13.70 20.56 -10.57
C GLY A 161 -14.48 19.45 -11.29
N LEU A 162 -13.90 18.25 -11.35
CA LEU A 162 -14.48 17.08 -11.99
C LEU A 162 -15.58 16.44 -11.15
N ARG A 163 -15.50 16.56 -9.82
CA ARG A 163 -16.40 15.88 -8.86
C ARG A 163 -16.29 14.35 -8.93
N THR A 164 -15.05 13.86 -9.01
CA THR A 164 -14.78 12.42 -9.10
C THR A 164 -14.04 11.90 -7.87
N ASN A 165 -14.35 10.67 -7.47
CA ASN A 165 -13.60 9.90 -6.47
C ASN A 165 -12.44 9.11 -7.08
N HIS A 166 -12.25 9.21 -8.41
CA HIS A 166 -11.31 8.39 -9.17
C HIS A 166 -9.96 9.10 -9.37
N ILE A 167 -9.32 9.45 -8.27
CA ILE A 167 -7.95 9.93 -8.24
C ILE A 167 -7.18 9.07 -7.24
N ASP A 168 -6.05 8.54 -7.66
CA ASP A 168 -5.09 7.87 -6.78
C ASP A 168 -3.69 7.93 -7.41
N GLY A 169 -2.67 7.52 -6.67
CA GLY A 169 -1.29 7.51 -7.11
C GLY A 169 -0.62 6.15 -6.99
N ASN A 170 0.57 6.03 -7.59
CA ASN A 170 1.46 4.90 -7.32
C ASN A 170 1.93 4.86 -5.85
N THR A 171 1.63 5.90 -5.05
CA THR A 171 1.77 5.92 -3.60
C THR A 171 0.88 4.90 -2.92
N ARG A 172 -0.26 4.52 -3.52
CA ARG A 172 -1.05 3.36 -3.10
C ARG A 172 -0.25 2.06 -3.08
N LEU A 173 0.62 1.86 -4.08
CA LEU A 173 1.51 0.70 -4.17
C LEU A 173 2.61 0.72 -3.11
N CYS A 174 2.81 1.84 -2.40
CA CYS A 174 4.02 2.09 -1.63
C CYS A 174 3.74 2.46 -0.16
N THR A 175 2.94 3.48 0.12
CA THR A 175 2.86 4.18 1.41
C THR A 175 1.46 4.28 2.00
N ALA A 176 0.42 3.77 1.33
CA ALA A 176 -0.94 3.81 1.84
C ALA A 176 -1.08 3.13 3.21
N THR A 177 -0.35 2.03 3.43
CA THR A 177 -0.32 1.35 4.74
C THR A 177 0.29 2.22 5.85
N ALA A 178 1.28 3.06 5.53
CA ALA A 178 1.86 3.98 6.51
C ALA A 178 0.79 4.95 7.04
N GLY A 179 0.14 5.69 6.14
CA GLY A 179 -0.93 6.64 6.50
C GLY A 179 -2.11 5.97 7.19
N SER A 180 -2.53 4.79 6.70
CA SER A 180 -3.62 4.03 7.33
C SER A 180 -3.28 3.61 8.76
N SER A 181 -2.10 3.01 8.99
CA SER A 181 -1.70 2.58 10.34
C SER A 181 -1.55 3.74 11.32
N LEU A 182 -1.08 4.90 10.86
CA LEU A 182 -0.97 6.10 11.70
C LEU A 182 -2.35 6.63 12.08
N ARG A 183 -3.31 6.67 11.15
CA ARG A 183 -4.71 7.03 11.47
C ARG A 183 -5.37 6.05 12.42
N GLU A 184 -5.21 4.75 12.19
CA GLU A 184 -5.81 3.71 13.04
C GLU A 184 -5.28 3.76 14.49
N THR A 185 -4.02 4.15 14.70
CA THR A 185 -3.42 4.22 16.04
C THR A 185 -3.49 5.61 16.68
N PHE A 186 -3.17 6.65 15.93
CA PHE A 186 -2.97 8.02 16.44
C PHE A 186 -4.08 8.99 15.99
N GLY A 187 -5.09 8.53 15.24
CA GLY A 187 -6.24 9.34 14.81
C GLY A 187 -5.98 10.16 13.55
N ARG A 188 -4.74 10.55 13.26
CA ARG A 188 -4.33 11.21 12.02
C ARG A 188 -3.01 10.68 11.48
N ASP A 189 -2.79 10.95 10.20
CA ASP A 189 -1.50 10.77 9.56
C ASP A 189 -0.51 11.87 9.99
N GLY A 190 0.78 11.56 9.91
CA GLY A 190 1.90 12.37 10.40
C GLY A 190 2.87 11.52 11.21
N GLN A 191 4.13 11.47 10.78
CA GLN A 191 5.14 10.68 11.49
C GLN A 191 5.37 11.23 12.90
N PRO A 192 5.21 10.41 13.96
CA PRO A 192 5.40 10.88 15.33
C PRO A 192 6.86 11.18 15.66
N SER A 193 7.77 10.38 15.12
CA SER A 193 9.22 10.47 15.35
C SER A 193 9.94 11.35 14.32
N SER A 194 11.22 11.62 14.61
CA SER A 194 12.12 12.35 13.73
C SER A 194 13.34 11.52 13.31
N TYR A 195 13.98 11.87 12.19
CA TYR A 195 15.31 11.34 11.86
C TYR A 195 16.38 11.63 12.91
N ARG A 196 16.21 12.66 13.76
CA ARG A 196 17.09 12.88 14.91
C ARG A 196 16.99 11.77 15.96
N ASP A 197 15.92 10.99 15.98
CA ASP A 197 15.80 9.86 16.90
C ASP A 197 16.83 8.77 16.62
N PHE A 198 17.34 8.64 15.39
CA PHE A 198 18.47 7.76 15.10
C PHE A 198 19.74 8.14 15.88
N ASP A 199 19.91 9.42 16.22
CA ASP A 199 21.11 9.89 16.92
C ASP A 199 21.12 9.47 18.39
N VAL A 200 19.95 9.32 19.01
CA VAL A 200 19.83 9.19 20.47
C VAL A 200 19.16 7.90 20.93
N ALA A 201 18.59 7.10 20.02
CA ALA A 201 18.09 5.77 20.32
C ALA A 201 19.19 4.85 20.88
N ASP A 202 18.82 3.98 21.83
CA ASP A 202 19.68 2.92 22.34
C ASP A 202 19.34 1.55 21.73
N CYS A 203 18.17 1.44 21.10
CA CYS A 203 17.76 0.29 20.31
C CYS A 203 16.97 0.74 19.07
N ILE A 204 17.33 0.15 17.92
CA ILE A 204 16.65 0.37 16.64
C ILE A 204 16.06 -0.96 16.18
N LEU A 205 14.77 -0.95 15.87
CA LEU A 205 14.03 -2.08 15.32
C LEU A 205 13.67 -1.80 13.85
N HIS A 206 14.22 -2.57 12.92
CA HIS A 206 13.82 -2.54 11.51
C HIS A 206 12.83 -3.69 11.22
N VAL A 207 11.63 -3.35 10.74
CA VAL A 207 10.59 -4.34 10.38
C VAL A 207 10.30 -4.28 8.89
N GLY A 208 10.72 -5.30 8.14
CA GLY A 208 10.53 -5.35 6.69
C GLY A 208 11.22 -4.18 5.96
N HIS A 209 12.35 -3.72 6.49
CA HIS A 209 13.01 -2.49 6.04
C HIS A 209 14.51 -2.69 5.77
N ASN A 210 14.86 -2.87 4.49
CA ASN A 210 16.24 -2.85 4.02
C ASN A 210 16.74 -1.40 3.84
N ILE A 211 16.91 -0.69 4.96
CA ILE A 211 17.26 0.73 5.00
C ILE A 211 18.57 1.04 4.25
N ALA A 212 19.51 0.09 4.22
CA ALA A 212 20.79 0.21 3.53
C ALA A 212 20.64 0.47 2.02
N ALA A 213 19.60 -0.10 1.38
CA ALA A 213 19.33 0.08 -0.05
C ALA A 213 18.27 1.16 -0.33
N THR A 214 17.34 1.40 0.61
CA THR A 214 16.18 2.27 0.41
C THR A 214 16.38 3.70 0.90
N GLN A 215 17.16 3.90 1.96
CA GLN A 215 17.37 5.19 2.63
C GLN A 215 18.85 5.37 3.03
N THR A 216 19.74 5.38 2.02
CA THR A 216 21.20 5.30 2.22
C THR A 216 21.79 6.33 3.18
N VAL A 217 21.24 7.55 3.24
CA VAL A 217 21.74 8.61 4.16
C VAL A 217 21.35 8.32 5.61
N SER A 218 20.09 7.94 5.88
CA SER A 218 19.68 7.47 7.21
C SER A 218 20.47 6.23 7.64
N TRP A 219 20.81 5.34 6.71
CA TRP A 219 21.71 4.22 7.01
C TRP A 219 23.13 4.67 7.35
N MET A 220 23.71 5.65 6.64
CA MET A 220 24.99 6.24 7.04
C MET A 220 24.94 6.80 8.47
N ARG A 221 23.84 7.48 8.82
CA ARG A 221 23.60 8.03 10.17
C ARG A 221 23.61 6.93 11.24
N ILE A 222 22.89 5.83 11.00
CA ILE A 222 22.87 4.66 11.89
C ILE A 222 24.26 4.01 12.00
N LEU A 223 24.96 3.85 10.88
CA LEU A 223 26.30 3.25 10.88
C LEU A 223 27.32 4.11 11.64
N ASP A 224 27.24 5.43 11.52
CA ASP A 224 28.07 6.37 12.28
C ASP A 224 27.80 6.24 13.80
N ARG A 225 26.55 5.98 14.20
CA ARG A 225 26.19 5.65 15.59
C ARG A 225 26.74 4.29 16.03
N ARG A 226 26.62 3.27 15.18
CA ARG A 226 27.11 1.90 15.41
C ARG A 226 28.63 1.80 15.54
N ARG A 227 29.37 2.79 15.06
CA ARG A 227 30.84 2.90 15.21
C ARG A 227 31.26 3.95 16.24
N GLY A 228 30.31 4.62 16.89
CA GLY A 228 30.55 5.53 18.00
C GLY A 228 30.73 4.83 19.36
N PRO A 229 30.93 5.58 20.45
CA PRO A 229 31.21 5.04 21.78
C PRO A 229 29.99 4.37 22.44
N ASN A 230 28.77 4.80 22.05
CA ASN A 230 27.51 4.28 22.58
C ASN A 230 26.66 3.75 21.41
N PRO A 231 26.99 2.59 20.83
CA PRO A 231 26.27 2.08 19.66
C PRO A 231 24.87 1.57 20.03
N PRO A 232 23.81 1.91 19.28
CA PRO A 232 22.48 1.36 19.51
C PRO A 232 22.46 -0.14 19.21
N ARG A 233 21.66 -0.92 19.94
CA ARG A 233 21.36 -2.32 19.59
C ARG A 233 20.48 -2.35 18.35
N LEU A 234 20.76 -3.26 17.42
CA LEU A 234 20.03 -3.34 16.16
C LEU A 234 19.28 -4.68 16.03
N VAL A 235 17.95 -4.62 15.98
CA VAL A 235 17.07 -5.78 15.69
C VAL A 235 16.51 -5.63 14.28
N VAL A 236 16.68 -6.65 13.44
CA VAL A 236 16.23 -6.64 12.05
C VAL A 236 15.28 -7.81 11.80
N ILE A 237 14.11 -7.52 11.25
CA ILE A 237 13.14 -8.50 10.77
C ILE A 237 13.11 -8.42 9.24
N ASP A 238 13.74 -9.38 8.57
CA ASP A 238 13.81 -9.48 7.11
C ASP A 238 14.07 -10.95 6.73
N PRO A 239 13.31 -11.57 5.81
CA PRO A 239 13.61 -12.93 5.32
C PRO A 239 14.97 -13.05 4.61
N ARG A 240 15.58 -11.94 4.17
CA ARG A 240 16.85 -11.92 3.43
C ARG A 240 18.00 -11.44 4.30
N THR A 241 19.20 -11.96 4.04
CA THR A 241 20.44 -11.49 4.66
C THR A 241 20.97 -10.26 3.91
N THR A 242 20.28 -9.13 4.09
CA THR A 242 20.67 -7.85 3.48
C THR A 242 21.85 -7.20 4.22
N ASP A 243 22.46 -6.15 3.65
CA ASP A 243 23.49 -5.38 4.37
C ASP A 243 22.97 -4.73 5.66
N THR A 244 21.65 -4.48 5.74
CA THR A 244 20.99 -4.06 6.98
C THR A 244 21.02 -5.19 8.00
N ALA A 245 20.65 -6.41 7.60
CA ALA A 245 20.61 -7.58 8.46
C ALA A 245 22.00 -8.03 8.96
N ARG A 246 23.05 -7.88 8.14
CA ARG A 246 24.43 -8.22 8.51
C ARG A 246 24.99 -7.37 9.66
N GLU A 247 24.46 -6.17 9.86
CA GLU A 247 24.87 -5.28 10.96
C GLU A 247 24.06 -5.55 12.25
N ALA A 248 23.02 -6.39 12.17
CA ALA A 248 22.09 -6.61 13.27
C ALA A 248 22.74 -7.38 14.44
N ASP A 249 22.37 -6.98 15.66
CA ASP A 249 22.60 -7.76 16.87
C ASP A 249 21.70 -9.01 16.92
N VAL A 250 20.46 -8.88 16.41
CA VAL A 250 19.51 -9.97 16.23
C VAL A 250 18.83 -9.82 14.88
N HIS A 251 18.95 -10.84 14.03
CA HIS A 251 18.27 -10.94 12.74
C HIS A 251 17.21 -12.04 12.81
N LEU A 252 15.93 -11.67 12.72
CA LEU A 252 14.81 -12.59 12.62
C LEU A 252 14.46 -12.80 11.15
N THR A 253 14.45 -14.05 10.69
CA THR A 253 14.18 -14.43 9.30
C THR A 253 12.83 -15.15 9.18
N PRO A 254 11.69 -14.44 9.29
CA PRO A 254 10.39 -15.07 9.18
C PRO A 254 10.09 -15.54 7.74
N ARG A 255 9.30 -16.60 7.61
CA ARG A 255 8.63 -16.97 6.35
C ARG A 255 7.78 -15.79 5.85
N LEU A 256 7.66 -15.65 4.53
CA LEU A 256 6.83 -14.61 3.93
C LEU A 256 5.37 -14.72 4.38
N GLY A 257 4.73 -13.57 4.61
CA GLY A 257 3.33 -13.51 5.02
C GLY A 257 3.07 -13.85 6.49
N THR A 258 4.09 -13.85 7.36
CA THR A 258 3.94 -14.18 8.80
C THR A 258 4.22 -13.01 9.75
N ASN A 259 4.18 -11.77 9.25
CA ASN A 259 4.48 -10.55 10.01
C ASN A 259 3.64 -10.40 11.29
N VAL A 260 2.31 -10.56 11.20
CA VAL A 260 1.41 -10.42 12.36
C VAL A 260 1.71 -11.45 13.44
N ALA A 261 1.91 -12.73 13.05
CA ALA A 261 2.25 -13.78 14.00
C ALA A 261 3.55 -13.51 14.75
N LEU A 262 4.59 -13.02 14.04
CA LEU A 262 5.86 -12.67 14.65
C LEU A 262 5.72 -11.50 15.64
N LEU A 263 5.06 -10.42 15.23
CA LEU A 263 4.91 -9.22 16.06
C LEU A 263 4.02 -9.49 17.29
N ASN A 264 2.96 -10.27 17.14
CA ASN A 264 2.15 -10.75 18.27
C ASN A 264 2.98 -11.58 19.25
N GLY A 265 3.86 -12.45 18.74
CA GLY A 265 4.80 -13.21 19.57
C GLY A 265 5.78 -12.35 20.36
N LEU A 266 6.31 -11.28 19.75
CA LEU A 266 7.18 -10.34 20.44
C LEU A 266 6.43 -9.56 21.53
N MET A 267 5.23 -9.06 21.25
CA MET A 267 4.41 -8.37 22.26
C MET A 267 3.98 -9.32 23.39
N HIS A 268 3.64 -10.57 23.07
CA HIS A 268 3.37 -11.61 24.07
C HIS A 268 4.51 -11.74 25.06
N LEU A 269 5.75 -11.86 24.56
CA LEU A 269 6.95 -11.95 25.39
C LEU A 269 7.21 -10.69 26.20
N LEU A 270 7.02 -9.49 25.62
CA LEU A 270 7.18 -8.22 26.34
C LEU A 270 6.19 -8.10 27.52
N ILE A 271 4.92 -8.46 27.29
CA ILE A 271 3.89 -8.46 28.33
C ILE A 271 4.20 -9.51 29.41
N GLN A 272 4.53 -10.73 29.00
CA GLN A 272 4.83 -11.84 29.92
C GLN A 272 6.03 -11.52 30.83
N ASN A 273 7.06 -10.91 30.27
CA ASN A 273 8.27 -10.56 30.99
C ASN A 273 8.14 -9.25 31.81
N GLY A 274 6.97 -8.60 31.80
CA GLY A 274 6.72 -7.37 32.56
C GLY A 274 7.36 -6.11 31.95
N HIS A 275 7.79 -6.15 30.68
CA HIS A 275 8.37 -5.02 29.98
C HIS A 275 7.27 -4.15 29.35
N VAL A 276 6.32 -3.69 30.14
CA VAL A 276 5.27 -2.75 29.69
C VAL A 276 5.15 -1.58 30.66
N ASP A 277 4.88 -0.39 30.14
CA ASP A 277 4.60 0.80 30.93
C ASP A 277 3.10 0.87 31.24
N ARG A 278 2.71 0.27 32.37
CA ARG A 278 1.31 0.19 32.79
C ARG A 278 0.69 1.57 33.05
N ALA A 279 1.46 2.50 33.60
CA ALA A 279 0.98 3.84 33.90
C ALA A 279 0.69 4.60 32.61
N PHE A 280 1.59 4.51 31.61
CA PHE A 280 1.34 5.08 30.29
C PHE A 280 0.12 4.45 29.61
N ILE A 281 0.02 3.13 29.61
CA ILE A 281 -1.09 2.41 28.98
C ILE A 281 -2.44 2.86 29.55
N GLU A 282 -2.57 2.92 30.87
CA GLU A 282 -3.81 3.31 31.55
C GLU A 282 -4.19 4.77 31.26
N ALA A 283 -3.21 5.68 31.24
CA ALA A 283 -3.45 7.11 31.05
C ALA A 283 -3.64 7.53 29.58
N HIS A 284 -2.92 6.90 28.65
CA HIS A 284 -2.74 7.41 27.29
C HIS A 284 -3.16 6.44 26.18
N THR A 285 -3.74 5.28 26.50
CA THR A 285 -4.19 4.32 25.49
C THR A 285 -5.60 3.79 25.74
N VAL A 286 -6.21 3.25 24.68
CA VAL A 286 -7.40 2.38 24.73
C VAL A 286 -7.13 1.05 24.03
N GLY A 287 -7.86 0.00 24.38
CA GLY A 287 -7.78 -1.31 23.69
C GLY A 287 -6.72 -2.28 24.22
N PHE A 288 -6.02 -1.98 25.31
CA PHE A 288 -4.95 -2.86 25.82
C PHE A 288 -5.42 -4.25 26.25
N ASP A 289 -6.58 -4.37 26.89
CA ASP A 289 -7.09 -5.68 27.33
C ASP A 289 -7.37 -6.61 26.14
N VAL A 290 -7.95 -6.07 25.06
CA VAL A 290 -8.20 -6.79 23.81
C VAL A 290 -6.87 -7.20 23.17
N LEU A 291 -5.90 -6.29 23.11
CA LEU A 291 -4.55 -6.61 22.60
C LEU A 291 -3.89 -7.72 23.43
N ARG A 292 -3.90 -7.61 24.76
CA ARG A 292 -3.31 -8.60 25.67
C ARG A 292 -3.93 -9.98 25.48
N GLU A 293 -5.26 -10.06 25.41
CA GLU A 293 -5.97 -11.32 25.17
C GLU A 293 -5.58 -11.93 23.82
N LYS A 294 -5.56 -11.12 22.76
CA LYS A 294 -5.20 -11.55 21.41
C LYS A 294 -3.77 -12.10 21.34
N VAL A 295 -2.78 -11.35 21.85
CA VAL A 295 -1.38 -11.78 21.79
C VAL A 295 -1.06 -12.94 22.74
N ALA A 296 -1.88 -13.19 23.77
CA ALA A 296 -1.77 -14.41 24.60
C ALA A 296 -1.90 -15.70 23.76
N GLY A 297 -2.58 -15.64 22.62
CA GLY A 297 -2.69 -16.73 21.65
C GLY A 297 -1.40 -17.03 20.87
N TYR A 298 -0.32 -16.27 21.03
CA TYR A 298 0.94 -16.39 20.27
C TYR A 298 2.14 -16.72 21.17
N PRO A 299 2.12 -17.83 21.93
CA PRO A 299 3.29 -18.26 22.68
C PRO A 299 4.44 -18.62 21.72
N PRO A 300 5.72 -18.56 22.16
CA PRO A 300 6.87 -18.71 21.28
C PRO A 300 6.87 -19.96 20.40
N ARG A 301 6.38 -21.10 20.91
CA ARG A 301 6.28 -22.36 20.13
C ARG A 301 5.37 -22.20 18.91
N ARG A 302 4.17 -21.64 19.09
CA ARG A 302 3.23 -21.39 18.00
C ARG A 302 3.80 -20.39 16.99
N VAL A 303 4.49 -19.36 17.48
CA VAL A 303 5.15 -18.37 16.61
C VAL A 303 6.22 -19.02 15.77
N THR A 304 7.04 -19.91 16.34
CA THR A 304 8.05 -20.69 15.60
C THR A 304 7.43 -21.60 14.55
N GLU A 305 6.32 -22.28 14.85
CA GLU A 305 5.60 -23.13 13.88
C GLU A 305 5.13 -22.35 12.65
N ILE A 306 4.56 -21.16 12.87
CA ILE A 306 4.03 -20.29 11.81
C ILE A 306 5.19 -19.65 11.02
N THR A 307 6.07 -18.94 11.73
CA THR A 307 7.06 -18.04 11.16
C THR A 307 8.36 -18.74 10.74
N GLY A 308 8.66 -19.91 11.31
CA GLY A 308 9.97 -20.55 11.20
C GLY A 308 11.07 -19.89 12.04
N VAL A 309 10.79 -18.81 12.78
CA VAL A 309 11.78 -18.13 13.62
C VAL A 309 12.00 -18.93 14.91
N PRO A 310 13.25 -19.31 15.24
CA PRO A 310 13.52 -20.09 16.45
C PRO A 310 13.19 -19.36 17.76
N VAL A 311 12.75 -20.12 18.76
CA VAL A 311 12.32 -19.59 20.08
C VAL A 311 13.42 -18.79 20.78
N GLU A 312 14.67 -19.21 20.64
CA GLU A 312 15.83 -18.51 21.20
C GLU A 312 16.04 -17.13 20.60
N GLN A 313 15.79 -16.98 19.28
CA GLN A 313 15.88 -15.69 18.60
C GLN A 313 14.72 -14.77 19.00
N LEU A 314 13.50 -15.32 19.14
CA LEU A 314 12.33 -14.58 19.66
C LEU A 314 12.63 -14.01 21.06
N ASN A 315 13.16 -14.84 21.95
CA ASN A 315 13.54 -14.42 23.30
C ASN A 315 14.70 -13.41 23.31
N ALA A 316 15.65 -13.54 22.38
CA ALA A 316 16.75 -12.59 22.24
C ALA A 316 16.25 -11.22 21.78
N ALA A 317 15.40 -11.17 20.77
CA ALA A 317 14.76 -9.93 20.30
C ALA A 317 13.90 -9.31 21.41
N ALA A 318 13.01 -10.08 22.04
CA ALA A 318 12.14 -9.59 23.11
C ALA A 318 12.92 -9.03 24.29
N ARG A 319 14.06 -9.64 24.65
CA ARG A 319 14.95 -9.09 25.68
C ARG A 319 15.53 -7.74 25.28
N LEU A 320 16.09 -7.61 24.08
CA LEU A 320 16.67 -6.32 23.62
C LEU A 320 15.62 -5.21 23.57
N LEU A 321 14.44 -5.51 23.00
CA LEU A 321 13.33 -4.56 22.88
C LEU A 321 12.70 -4.23 24.24
N GLY A 322 12.70 -5.18 25.18
CA GLY A 322 12.12 -4.99 26.50
C GLY A 322 13.05 -4.22 27.44
N THR A 323 14.36 -4.41 27.37
CA THR A 323 15.33 -3.78 28.28
C THR A 323 15.83 -2.42 27.79
N SER A 324 15.51 -2.03 26.55
CA SER A 324 15.86 -0.70 26.03
C SER A 324 15.07 0.40 26.74
N GLU A 325 15.69 1.58 26.82
CA GLU A 325 15.07 2.81 27.33
C GLU A 325 14.60 3.71 26.19
N ARG A 326 15.22 3.61 25.00
CA ARG A 326 14.97 4.47 23.84
C ARG A 326 14.87 3.64 22.55
N LEU A 327 13.67 3.10 22.32
CA LEU A 327 13.37 2.28 21.14
C LEU A 327 12.80 3.12 19.99
N LEU A 328 13.51 3.08 18.85
CA LEU A 328 13.01 3.60 17.58
C LEU A 328 12.71 2.43 16.62
N ALA A 329 11.45 2.31 16.22
CA ALA A 329 11.04 1.34 15.22
C ALA A 329 10.92 1.99 13.83
N THR A 330 11.30 1.27 12.78
CA THR A 330 11.08 1.71 11.39
C THR A 330 10.41 0.62 10.58
N VAL A 331 9.49 1.00 9.71
CA VAL A 331 8.70 0.07 8.89
C VAL A 331 8.78 0.47 7.42
N LEU A 332 8.86 -0.51 6.51
CA LEU A 332 8.78 -0.27 5.07
C LEU A 332 8.13 -1.46 4.31
N GLN A 333 8.51 -1.67 3.04
CA GLN A 333 7.74 -2.46 2.08
C GLN A 333 7.61 -3.95 2.43
N GLY A 334 8.48 -4.53 3.24
CA GLY A 334 8.32 -5.91 3.72
C GLY A 334 7.08 -6.10 4.60
N VAL A 335 6.56 -5.00 5.16
CA VAL A 335 5.27 -4.95 5.88
C VAL A 335 4.17 -4.43 4.97
N TYR A 336 4.40 -3.30 4.29
CA TYR A 336 3.32 -2.59 3.59
C TYR A 336 2.72 -3.32 2.39
N GLN A 337 3.51 -4.18 1.74
CA GLN A 337 3.10 -4.94 0.54
C GLN A 337 2.82 -6.41 0.88
N ALA A 338 2.24 -6.65 2.06
CA ALA A 338 1.73 -7.94 2.52
C ALA A 338 0.19 -7.96 2.50
N HIS A 339 -0.43 -9.12 2.71
CA HIS A 339 -1.90 -9.26 2.77
C HIS A 339 -2.53 -8.72 4.06
N GLU A 340 -1.74 -8.62 5.14
CA GLU A 340 -2.13 -8.09 6.46
C GLU A 340 -1.25 -6.90 6.85
N ALA A 341 -1.05 -6.00 5.90
CA ALA A 341 -0.09 -4.91 5.98
C ALA A 341 -0.44 -3.90 7.07
N THR A 342 -1.69 -3.42 7.12
CA THR A 342 -2.15 -2.44 8.10
C THR A 342 -2.15 -3.03 9.50
N ALA A 343 -2.61 -4.27 9.64
CA ALA A 343 -2.58 -4.98 10.92
C ALA A 343 -1.14 -5.12 11.45
N ALA A 344 -0.19 -5.55 10.61
CA ALA A 344 1.21 -5.67 11.00
C ALA A 344 1.85 -4.31 11.32
N ALA A 345 1.56 -3.25 10.55
CA ALA A 345 2.07 -1.91 10.84
C ALA A 345 1.54 -1.37 12.17
N CYS A 346 0.25 -1.58 12.48
CA CYS A 346 -0.33 -1.25 13.79
C CYS A 346 0.31 -2.07 14.92
N GLN A 347 0.69 -3.33 14.71
CA GLN A 347 1.40 -4.11 15.72
C GLN A 347 2.78 -3.52 16.06
N VAL A 348 3.47 -2.89 15.11
CA VAL A 348 4.71 -2.15 15.40
C VAL A 348 4.41 -0.92 16.27
N ASN A 349 3.34 -0.18 15.96
CA ASN A 349 2.91 0.95 16.78
C ASN A 349 2.56 0.50 18.21
N ASN A 350 1.80 -0.59 18.35
CA ASN A 350 1.43 -1.17 19.64
C ASN A 350 2.67 -1.53 20.46
N LEU A 351 3.67 -2.17 19.86
CA LEU A 351 4.91 -2.57 20.55
C LEU A 351 5.62 -1.37 21.18
N VAL A 352 5.66 -0.23 20.49
CA VAL A 352 6.23 1.02 20.98
C VAL A 352 5.34 1.66 22.07
N LEU A 353 4.02 1.66 21.87
CA LEU A 353 3.05 2.25 22.79
C LEU A 353 2.95 1.50 24.13
N ILE A 354 2.97 0.16 24.13
CA ILE A 354 2.95 -0.62 25.39
C ILE A 354 4.21 -0.39 26.24
N ARG A 355 5.25 0.20 25.65
CA ARG A 355 6.49 0.61 26.33
C ARG A 355 6.49 2.09 26.76
N GLY A 356 5.47 2.89 26.42
CA GLY A 356 5.44 4.32 26.71
C GLY A 356 6.48 5.15 25.96
N MET A 357 6.95 4.64 24.81
CA MET A 357 8.08 5.17 24.03
C MET A 357 7.61 6.03 22.86
N ILE A 358 6.88 7.11 23.12
CA ILE A 358 6.45 8.07 22.10
C ILE A 358 6.58 9.52 22.61
N GLY A 359 6.72 10.48 21.69
CA GLY A 359 6.86 11.91 22.03
C GLY A 359 8.18 12.29 22.70
N LYS A 360 9.17 11.40 22.73
CA LYS A 360 10.45 11.57 23.45
C LYS A 360 11.65 11.32 22.52
N PRO A 361 12.82 11.94 22.76
CA PRO A 361 14.02 11.70 21.96
C PRO A 361 14.45 10.23 21.95
N GLY A 362 14.66 9.68 20.75
CA GLY A 362 15.09 8.28 20.54
C GLY A 362 13.96 7.26 20.60
N CYS A 363 12.72 7.73 20.79
CA CYS A 363 11.55 6.89 20.99
C CYS A 363 10.53 7.11 19.88
N GLY A 364 9.93 6.02 19.41
CA GLY A 364 8.72 6.07 18.60
C GLY A 364 8.78 5.18 17.38
N VAL A 365 8.03 5.57 16.34
CA VAL A 365 7.91 4.83 15.10
C VAL A 365 8.08 5.77 13.91
N ILE A 366 8.84 5.30 12.93
CA ILE A 366 8.92 5.89 11.59
C ILE A 366 8.26 4.90 10.63
N GLN A 367 7.00 5.14 10.32
CA GLN A 367 6.27 4.48 9.24
C GLN A 367 6.78 5.04 7.91
N SER A 368 7.99 4.65 7.49
CA SER A 368 8.73 5.30 6.40
C SER A 368 7.95 5.36 5.09
N ASN A 369 8.21 6.40 4.28
CA ASN A 369 7.77 6.44 2.89
C ASN A 369 8.81 5.75 1.97
N GLY A 370 8.41 5.32 0.76
CA GLY A 370 9.37 4.83 -0.24
C GLY A 370 9.78 5.89 -1.28
N GLN A 371 8.89 6.85 -1.52
CA GLN A 371 8.98 7.86 -2.56
C GLN A 371 9.28 9.23 -1.96
N PRO A 372 9.85 10.17 -2.74
CA PRO A 372 10.40 11.43 -2.23
C PRO A 372 9.34 12.37 -1.69
N THR A 373 8.18 12.42 -2.35
CA THR A 373 7.08 13.36 -2.08
C THR A 373 5.77 12.63 -1.77
N ALA A 374 5.88 11.36 -1.35
CA ALA A 374 4.73 10.55 -0.94
C ALA A 374 4.05 11.04 0.35
N GLN A 375 4.70 11.95 1.09
CA GLN A 375 4.02 12.67 2.16
C GLN A 375 3.09 13.75 1.57
N ASN A 376 3.53 14.51 0.56
CA ASN A 376 2.70 15.55 -0.07
C ASN A 376 1.44 15.00 -0.72
N THR A 377 1.55 13.89 -1.46
CA THR A 377 0.35 13.21 -2.02
C THR A 377 -0.73 12.96 -0.96
N ARG A 378 -0.35 12.49 0.23
CA ARG A 378 -1.28 12.22 1.34
C ARG A 378 -1.74 13.50 2.04
N GLU A 379 -0.85 14.47 2.22
CA GLU A 379 -1.19 15.78 2.79
C GLU A 379 -2.25 16.50 1.95
N THR A 380 -2.06 16.55 0.63
CA THR A 380 -2.91 17.31 -0.27
C THR A 380 -4.13 16.52 -0.76
N GLY A 381 -4.21 15.22 -0.47
CA GLY A 381 -5.31 14.36 -0.91
C GLY A 381 -5.22 13.92 -2.37
N ALA A 382 -4.02 13.92 -2.97
CA ALA A 382 -3.85 13.48 -4.36
C ALA A 382 -3.80 11.94 -4.49
N ASP A 383 -3.84 11.22 -3.38
CA ASP A 383 -4.09 9.78 -3.28
C ASP A 383 -5.58 9.43 -3.12
N GLY A 384 -6.46 10.43 -3.24
CA GLY A 384 -7.92 10.31 -3.18
C GLY A 384 -8.53 10.64 -1.83
N GLU A 385 -7.72 10.80 -0.79
CA GLU A 385 -8.18 11.30 0.51
C GLU A 385 -8.42 12.82 0.47
N PHE A 386 -8.96 13.41 1.53
CA PHE A 386 -9.18 14.86 1.56
C PHE A 386 -7.98 15.62 2.12
N PRO A 387 -7.60 16.76 1.50
CA PRO A 387 -6.45 17.55 1.93
C PRO A 387 -6.50 17.95 3.40
N GLY A 388 -5.34 18.04 4.03
CA GLY A 388 -5.20 18.35 5.46
C GLY A 388 -5.54 17.16 6.38
N PHE A 389 -5.54 15.94 5.83
CA PHE A 389 -5.99 14.71 6.52
C PHE A 389 -7.43 14.79 7.02
N ARG A 390 -8.30 15.46 6.26
CA ARG A 390 -9.72 15.61 6.59
C ARG A 390 -10.46 14.29 6.40
N ASN A 391 -11.30 13.95 7.38
CA ASN A 391 -12.18 12.78 7.31
C ASN A 391 -13.38 13.05 6.39
N MET A 392 -13.49 12.29 5.29
CA MET A 392 -14.59 12.40 4.34
C MET A 392 -15.98 12.08 4.94
N ASN A 393 -16.02 11.30 6.02
CA ASN A 393 -17.24 10.92 6.73
C ASN A 393 -17.58 11.91 7.88
N ASN A 394 -16.81 12.99 8.04
CA ASN A 394 -17.11 14.06 9.00
C ASN A 394 -17.71 15.27 8.27
N PRO A 395 -19.00 15.57 8.45
CA PRO A 395 -19.66 16.70 7.79
C PRO A 395 -18.99 18.05 8.07
N ALA A 396 -18.40 18.25 9.26
CA ALA A 396 -17.69 19.48 9.59
C ALA A 396 -16.40 19.64 8.77
N HIS A 397 -15.66 18.55 8.56
CA HIS A 397 -14.48 18.56 7.69
C HIS A 397 -14.83 18.81 6.23
N VAL A 398 -15.94 18.23 5.74
CA VAL A 398 -16.43 18.48 4.37
C VAL A 398 -16.85 19.94 4.21
N ALA A 399 -17.59 20.49 5.18
CA ALA A 399 -18.01 21.88 5.17
C ALA A 399 -16.83 22.86 5.23
N ASP A 400 -15.80 22.56 6.04
CA ASP A 400 -14.58 23.34 6.09
C ASP A 400 -13.82 23.32 4.76
N LEU A 401 -13.68 22.14 4.13
CA LEU A 401 -13.03 22.04 2.83
C LEU A 401 -13.82 22.78 1.73
N ALA A 402 -15.14 22.68 1.74
CA ALA A 402 -16.02 23.40 0.82
C ALA A 402 -15.88 24.92 0.99
N ARG A 403 -15.76 25.41 2.23
CA ARG A 403 -15.47 26.81 2.54
C ARG A 403 -14.11 27.23 1.98
N VAL A 404 -13.06 26.44 2.19
CA VAL A 404 -11.71 26.73 1.68
C VAL A 404 -11.68 26.84 0.15
N TRP A 405 -12.41 25.97 -0.54
CA TRP A 405 -12.49 25.97 -2.02
C TRP A 405 -13.59 26.87 -2.59
N ASN A 406 -14.34 27.57 -1.75
CA ASN A 406 -15.50 28.37 -2.13
C ASN A 406 -16.55 27.60 -2.98
N VAL A 407 -16.84 26.35 -2.62
CA VAL A 407 -17.87 25.52 -3.28
C VAL A 407 -18.99 25.17 -2.32
N GLU A 408 -20.11 24.69 -2.84
CA GLU A 408 -21.13 24.06 -2.01
C GLU A 408 -20.66 22.69 -1.52
N PRO A 409 -20.99 22.25 -0.28
CA PRO A 409 -20.51 20.97 0.25
C PRO A 409 -20.86 19.73 -0.60
N ASP A 410 -21.98 19.77 -1.33
CA ASP A 410 -22.44 18.68 -2.20
C ASP A 410 -21.66 18.56 -3.53
N VAL A 411 -20.83 19.56 -3.85
CA VAL A 411 -19.85 19.49 -4.95
C VAL A 411 -18.77 18.46 -4.65
N ILE A 412 -18.37 18.34 -3.38
CA ILE A 412 -17.32 17.42 -2.95
C ILE A 412 -17.90 16.00 -2.87
N PRO A 413 -17.36 15.03 -3.64
CA PRO A 413 -17.93 13.69 -3.72
C PRO A 413 -17.70 12.88 -2.44
N THR A 414 -18.77 12.68 -1.65
CA THR A 414 -18.75 11.88 -0.40
C THR A 414 -19.66 10.66 -0.44
N PHE A 415 -20.27 10.36 -1.60
CA PHE A 415 -21.25 9.28 -1.78
C PHE A 415 -20.65 7.86 -1.84
N ALA A 416 -19.34 7.74 -1.96
CA ALA A 416 -18.59 6.48 -1.94
C ALA A 416 -17.15 6.74 -1.46
N PRO A 417 -16.44 5.73 -0.93
CA PRO A 417 -15.02 5.83 -0.63
C PRO A 417 -14.19 6.24 -1.87
N HIS A 418 -13.01 6.81 -1.61
CA HIS A 418 -12.05 7.11 -2.67
C HIS A 418 -11.61 5.84 -3.40
N THR A 419 -11.39 5.94 -4.71
CA THR A 419 -11.10 4.76 -5.54
C THR A 419 -9.62 4.49 -5.61
N HIS A 420 -9.18 3.43 -4.91
CA HIS A 420 -7.78 3.03 -4.92
C HIS A 420 -7.30 2.47 -6.28
N CYS A 421 -5.99 2.47 -6.50
CA CYS A 421 -5.36 2.22 -7.80
C CYS A 421 -5.78 0.90 -8.45
N THR A 422 -5.86 -0.20 -7.68
CA THR A 422 -6.25 -1.50 -8.21
C THR A 422 -7.69 -1.50 -8.69
N GLN A 423 -8.57 -0.78 -7.98
CA GLN A 423 -9.95 -0.59 -8.40
C GLN A 423 -10.06 0.33 -9.63
N LEU A 424 -9.22 1.37 -9.75
CA LEU A 424 -9.17 2.18 -10.98
C LEU A 424 -8.88 1.33 -12.22
N PHE A 425 -7.84 0.49 -12.19
CA PHE A 425 -7.53 -0.38 -13.32
C PHE A 425 -8.63 -1.41 -13.59
N ARG A 426 -9.28 -1.94 -12.54
CA ARG A 426 -10.44 -2.83 -12.70
C ARG A 426 -11.63 -2.11 -13.35
N LEU A 427 -11.95 -0.89 -12.94
CA LEU A 427 -13.02 -0.11 -13.54
C LEU A 427 -12.70 0.24 -15.00
N ALA A 428 -11.44 0.51 -15.35
CA ALA A 428 -11.02 0.67 -16.74
C ALA A 428 -11.16 -0.63 -17.54
N GLU A 429 -10.72 -1.76 -16.98
CA GLU A 429 -10.87 -3.09 -17.60
C GLU A 429 -12.34 -3.42 -17.89
N GLN A 430 -13.22 -3.13 -16.94
CA GLN A 430 -14.66 -3.36 -17.06
C GLN A 430 -15.39 -2.29 -17.90
N GLY A 431 -14.69 -1.29 -18.43
CA GLY A 431 -15.28 -0.21 -19.21
C GLY A 431 -16.13 0.78 -18.40
N SER A 432 -16.00 0.81 -17.08
CA SER A 432 -16.62 1.86 -16.26
C SER A 432 -15.83 3.17 -16.33
N ILE A 433 -14.51 3.08 -16.44
CA ILE A 433 -13.65 4.22 -16.79
C ILE A 433 -13.42 4.22 -18.30
N ARG A 434 -13.62 5.37 -18.92
CA ARG A 434 -13.49 5.62 -20.37
C ARG A 434 -12.37 6.59 -20.70
N MET A 435 -11.88 7.33 -19.70
CA MET A 435 -10.69 8.18 -19.82
C MET A 435 -9.79 7.96 -18.60
N LEU A 436 -8.51 7.66 -18.85
CA LEU A 436 -7.49 7.48 -17.82
C LEU A 436 -6.32 8.43 -18.07
N TRP A 437 -6.08 9.35 -17.15
CA TRP A 437 -4.96 10.28 -17.19
C TRP A 437 -3.84 9.82 -16.25
N ILE A 438 -2.74 9.36 -16.82
CA ILE A 438 -1.57 8.82 -16.12
C ILE A 438 -0.48 9.89 -16.04
N ILE A 439 0.01 10.20 -14.84
CA ILE A 439 0.94 11.33 -14.60
C ILE A 439 2.19 10.84 -13.86
N GLY A 440 3.36 10.97 -14.49
CA GLY A 440 4.67 10.75 -13.87
C GLY A 440 4.91 9.34 -13.32
N THR A 441 4.25 8.33 -13.89
CA THR A 441 4.29 6.94 -13.42
C THR A 441 4.17 5.95 -14.57
N ASN A 442 4.70 4.74 -14.38
CA ASN A 442 4.82 3.72 -15.42
C ASN A 442 4.07 2.42 -15.05
N PRO A 443 2.72 2.40 -15.09
CA PRO A 443 1.91 1.24 -14.71
C PRO A 443 2.14 0.00 -15.59
N ALA A 444 2.61 0.15 -16.83
CA ALA A 444 2.95 -0.98 -17.71
C ALA A 444 4.16 -1.81 -17.24
N VAL A 445 4.82 -1.39 -16.15
CA VAL A 445 5.91 -2.10 -15.46
C VAL A 445 5.68 -2.22 -13.95
N SER A 446 5.06 -1.20 -13.33
CA SER A 446 5.02 -1.07 -11.85
C SER A 446 3.76 -1.64 -11.17
N VAL A 447 2.66 -1.86 -11.89
CA VAL A 447 1.41 -2.38 -11.32
C VAL A 447 1.40 -3.92 -11.38
N PRO A 448 0.79 -4.63 -10.41
CA PRO A 448 0.77 -6.10 -10.41
C PRO A 448 0.00 -6.69 -11.59
N ASN A 449 0.40 -7.90 -12.03
CA ASN A 449 -0.22 -8.62 -13.14
C ASN A 449 -0.16 -7.83 -14.46
N LEU A 450 1.07 -7.58 -14.91
CA LEU A 450 1.35 -6.76 -16.09
C LEU A 450 0.63 -7.21 -17.38
N PRO A 451 0.46 -8.52 -17.67
CA PRO A 451 -0.29 -8.93 -18.86
C PRO A 451 -1.73 -8.39 -18.86
N ARG A 452 -2.40 -8.43 -17.69
CA ARG A 452 -3.75 -7.85 -17.52
C ARG A 452 -3.76 -6.34 -17.67
N ILE A 453 -2.79 -5.65 -17.06
CA ILE A 453 -2.72 -4.18 -17.12
C ILE A 453 -2.48 -3.70 -18.55
N ARG A 454 -1.54 -4.32 -19.28
CA ARG A 454 -1.27 -3.99 -20.69
C ARG A 454 -2.50 -4.26 -21.56
N LYS A 455 -3.21 -5.37 -21.34
CA LYS A 455 -4.47 -5.65 -22.04
C LYS A 455 -5.54 -4.59 -21.75
N THR A 456 -5.60 -4.09 -20.53
CA THR A 456 -6.54 -3.03 -20.12
C THR A 456 -6.22 -1.70 -20.80
N LEU A 457 -4.95 -1.29 -20.76
CA LEU A 457 -4.47 -0.06 -21.40
C LEU A 457 -4.58 -0.11 -22.94
N ALA A 458 -4.65 -1.31 -23.52
CA ALA A 458 -4.78 -1.51 -24.97
C ALA A 458 -6.22 -1.45 -25.50
N LYS A 459 -7.22 -1.26 -24.63
CA LYS A 459 -8.64 -1.28 -25.03
C LYS A 459 -8.99 -0.06 -25.89
N GLU A 460 -9.65 -0.30 -27.03
CA GLU A 460 -10.06 0.77 -27.97
C GLU A 460 -11.11 1.75 -27.39
N ASP A 461 -11.83 1.35 -26.35
CA ASP A 461 -12.87 2.16 -25.69
C ASP A 461 -12.36 2.92 -24.45
N LEU A 462 -11.04 2.92 -24.22
CA LEU A 462 -10.38 3.66 -23.15
C LEU A 462 -9.45 4.71 -23.75
N PHE A 463 -9.74 5.99 -23.51
CA PHE A 463 -8.86 7.10 -23.91
C PHE A 463 -7.75 7.29 -22.86
N VAL A 464 -6.51 7.01 -23.22
CA VAL A 464 -5.35 7.07 -22.32
C VAL A 464 -4.51 8.32 -22.58
N VAL A 465 -4.38 9.16 -21.57
CA VAL A 465 -3.45 10.31 -21.58
C VAL A 465 -2.24 9.98 -20.72
N VAL A 466 -1.03 10.14 -21.24
CA VAL A 466 0.21 9.94 -20.46
C VAL A 466 1.00 11.24 -20.42
N GLN A 467 1.14 11.80 -19.23
CA GLN A 467 2.00 12.95 -18.96
C GLN A 467 3.29 12.46 -18.32
N ASP A 468 4.38 12.48 -19.09
CA ASP A 468 5.68 11.94 -18.67
C ASP A 468 6.83 12.75 -19.30
N ALA A 469 8.03 12.58 -18.79
CA ALA A 469 9.23 13.26 -19.25
C ALA A 469 9.99 12.46 -20.30
N PHE A 470 9.75 11.16 -20.38
CA PHE A 470 10.43 10.22 -21.26
C PHE A 470 9.43 9.33 -22.02
N PRO A 471 9.80 8.81 -23.20
CA PRO A 471 9.18 7.62 -23.75
C PRO A 471 9.32 6.46 -22.75
N THR A 472 8.21 5.80 -22.41
CA THR A 472 8.18 4.66 -21.49
C THR A 472 7.33 3.53 -22.05
N GLU A 473 7.35 2.37 -21.40
CA GLU A 473 6.47 1.26 -21.72
C GLU A 473 4.99 1.67 -21.64
N THR A 474 4.65 2.63 -20.76
CA THR A 474 3.28 3.15 -20.65
C THR A 474 2.92 4.11 -21.79
N THR A 475 3.84 4.94 -22.28
CA THR A 475 3.55 5.86 -23.42
C THR A 475 3.13 5.09 -24.67
N ARG A 476 3.58 3.83 -24.83
CA ARG A 476 3.15 2.95 -25.92
C ARG A 476 1.65 2.70 -26.00
N PHE A 477 0.92 2.87 -24.90
CA PHE A 477 -0.53 2.70 -24.81
C PHE A 477 -1.29 4.04 -24.85
N ALA A 478 -0.60 5.17 -24.83
CA ALA A 478 -1.24 6.49 -24.78
C ALA A 478 -1.89 6.86 -26.11
N ASP A 479 -3.08 7.45 -26.09
CA ASP A 479 -3.64 8.16 -27.24
C ASP A 479 -3.05 9.57 -27.37
N LEU A 480 -2.70 10.17 -26.22
CA LEU A 480 -2.11 11.49 -26.09
C LEU A 480 -0.95 11.43 -25.10
N VAL A 481 0.23 11.89 -25.51
CA VAL A 481 1.40 12.08 -24.64
C VAL A 481 1.66 13.57 -24.43
N LEU A 482 1.82 13.99 -23.18
CA LEU A 482 2.12 15.37 -22.79
C LEU A 482 3.53 15.44 -22.17
N PRO A 483 4.47 16.21 -22.75
CA PRO A 483 5.84 16.32 -22.25
C PRO A 483 5.92 17.14 -20.96
N SER A 484 6.48 16.56 -19.90
CA SER A 484 6.58 17.21 -18.57
C SER A 484 8.01 17.65 -18.22
N ALA A 485 8.09 18.77 -17.50
CA ALA A 485 9.30 19.25 -16.84
C ALA A 485 9.60 18.39 -15.60
N ILE A 486 10.87 18.11 -15.33
CA ILE A 486 11.29 17.32 -14.17
C ILE A 486 12.04 18.17 -13.14
N TRP A 487 12.50 17.53 -12.06
CA TRP A 487 13.32 18.18 -11.02
C TRP A 487 14.46 19.01 -11.62
N GLY A 488 14.68 20.22 -11.09
CA GLY A 488 15.62 21.18 -11.64
C GLY A 488 15.07 22.04 -12.79
N GLU A 489 13.93 21.70 -13.39
CA GLU A 489 13.30 22.48 -14.48
C GLU A 489 12.06 23.26 -14.04
N LYS A 490 11.60 23.01 -12.81
CA LYS A 490 10.43 23.63 -12.19
C LYS A 490 10.68 23.92 -10.71
N THR A 491 9.92 24.87 -10.17
CA THR A 491 9.96 25.27 -8.76
C THR A 491 8.80 24.63 -8.00
N GLY A 492 9.04 24.20 -6.77
CA GLY A 492 8.00 23.73 -5.86
C GLY A 492 8.58 23.23 -4.55
N THR A 493 7.70 22.80 -3.66
CA THR A 493 8.06 22.23 -2.36
C THR A 493 7.80 20.74 -2.31
N PHE A 494 8.52 20.07 -1.42
CA PHE A 494 8.21 18.69 -1.09
C PHE A 494 8.50 18.38 0.36
N THR A 495 7.87 17.31 0.83
CA THR A 495 7.90 16.87 2.22
C THR A 495 8.34 15.42 2.28
N ASN A 496 9.37 15.18 3.09
CA ASN A 496 9.98 13.88 3.27
C ASN A 496 9.21 13.06 4.34
N THR A 497 9.72 11.86 4.70
CA THR A 497 9.11 11.07 5.80
C THR A 497 9.19 11.81 7.13
N ASP A 498 10.28 12.51 7.41
CA ASP A 498 10.52 13.27 8.66
C ASP A 498 9.65 14.52 8.80
N ARG A 499 8.64 14.70 7.92
CA ARG A 499 7.77 15.88 7.84
C ARG A 499 8.52 17.17 7.48
N THR A 500 9.79 17.06 7.11
CA THR A 500 10.62 18.20 6.71
C THR A 500 10.19 18.67 5.33
N VAL A 501 9.73 19.91 5.26
CA VAL A 501 9.38 20.63 4.05
C VAL A 501 10.60 21.36 3.53
N HIS A 502 10.94 21.15 2.28
CA HIS A 502 12.05 21.81 1.60
C HIS A 502 11.55 22.45 0.30
N ILE A 503 12.22 23.55 -0.10
CA ILE A 503 11.99 24.19 -1.40
C ILE A 503 13.01 23.71 -2.43
N SER A 504 12.53 23.50 -3.66
CA SER A 504 13.35 23.28 -4.85
C SER A 504 13.12 24.41 -5.84
N TYR A 505 14.17 25.13 -6.21
CA TYR A 505 14.11 26.14 -7.24
C TYR A 505 14.40 25.59 -8.64
N LYS A 506 13.73 26.15 -9.64
CA LYS A 506 14.07 25.95 -11.05
C LYS A 506 15.54 26.36 -11.29
N ALA A 507 16.33 25.41 -11.75
CA ALA A 507 17.75 25.57 -12.05
C ALA A 507 18.00 25.81 -13.55
N VAL A 508 17.28 25.11 -14.43
CA VAL A 508 17.38 25.21 -15.90
C VAL A 508 15.98 25.27 -16.52
N ASP A 509 15.88 25.59 -17.81
CA ASP A 509 14.62 25.49 -18.54
C ASP A 509 14.33 24.03 -18.96
N PRO A 510 13.05 23.61 -19.01
CA PRO A 510 12.69 22.30 -19.55
C PRO A 510 13.02 22.21 -21.05
N PRO A 511 13.27 21.00 -21.59
CA PRO A 511 13.66 20.84 -22.98
C PRO A 511 12.49 21.08 -23.95
N GLY A 512 12.76 21.78 -25.05
CA GLY A 512 11.77 22.04 -26.10
C GLY A 512 10.56 22.82 -25.60
N GLU A 513 9.37 22.25 -25.78
CA GLU A 513 8.08 22.80 -25.32
C GLU A 513 7.55 22.09 -24.07
N ALA A 514 8.35 21.27 -23.37
CA ALA A 514 7.90 20.58 -22.15
C ALA A 514 7.48 21.58 -21.05
N ARG A 515 6.40 21.27 -20.31
CA ARG A 515 5.81 22.17 -19.31
C ARG A 515 5.85 21.58 -17.89
N PRO A 516 5.96 22.40 -16.83
CA PRO A 516 5.62 21.98 -15.47
C PRO A 516 4.23 21.34 -15.40
N ASP A 517 4.04 20.34 -14.54
CA ASP A 517 2.78 19.61 -14.46
C ASP A 517 1.63 20.54 -14.02
N MET A 518 1.91 21.48 -13.10
CA MET A 518 0.95 22.50 -12.64
C MET A 518 0.37 23.32 -13.80
N ASP A 519 1.19 23.70 -14.77
CA ASP A 519 0.75 24.51 -15.92
C ASP A 519 -0.24 23.75 -16.79
N VAL A 520 -0.02 22.44 -16.97
CA VAL A 520 -0.94 21.55 -17.68
C VAL A 520 -2.26 21.43 -16.93
N PHE A 521 -2.21 21.34 -15.60
CA PHE A 521 -3.40 21.24 -14.74
C PHE A 521 -4.25 22.52 -14.80
N ILE A 522 -3.61 23.69 -14.71
CA ILE A 522 -4.27 24.99 -14.79
C ILE A 522 -4.89 25.19 -16.18
N ASP A 523 -4.18 24.85 -17.26
CA ASP A 523 -4.71 24.93 -18.63
C ASP A 523 -5.91 23.98 -18.82
N PHE A 524 -5.83 22.75 -18.29
CA PHE A 524 -6.96 21.81 -18.26
C PHE A 524 -8.16 22.41 -17.53
N ALA A 525 -7.98 22.92 -16.31
CA ALA A 525 -9.06 23.49 -15.50
C ALA A 525 -9.75 24.70 -16.19
N ARG A 526 -8.94 25.62 -16.75
CA ARG A 526 -9.43 26.78 -17.52
C ARG A 526 -10.22 26.35 -18.74
N ARG A 527 -9.69 25.41 -19.52
CA ARG A 527 -10.34 24.91 -20.72
C ARG A 527 -11.59 24.11 -20.42
N MET A 528 -11.67 23.42 -19.29
CA MET A 528 -12.88 22.72 -18.82
C MET A 528 -13.95 23.71 -18.32
N GLY A 529 -13.55 24.88 -17.83
CA GLY A 529 -14.45 25.93 -17.34
C GLY A 529 -14.93 25.68 -15.91
N PHE A 530 -14.08 25.10 -15.06
CA PHE A 530 -14.42 24.87 -13.65
C PHE A 530 -14.52 26.19 -12.88
N THR A 531 -15.61 26.34 -12.14
CA THR A 531 -15.91 27.55 -11.37
C THR A 531 -16.25 27.21 -9.92
N ASP A 532 -16.05 28.18 -9.05
CA ASP A 532 -16.53 28.17 -7.67
C ASP A 532 -18.03 28.52 -7.61
N LYS A 533 -18.61 28.61 -6.41
CA LYS A 533 -20.05 28.88 -6.25
C LYS A 533 -20.48 30.29 -6.66
N ASP A 534 -19.52 31.22 -6.79
CA ASP A 534 -19.75 32.62 -7.20
C ASP A 534 -19.50 32.82 -8.71
N GLY A 535 -19.21 31.73 -9.44
CA GLY A 535 -18.94 31.75 -10.88
C GLY A 535 -17.54 32.24 -11.26
N GLN A 536 -16.62 32.36 -10.28
CA GLN A 536 -15.21 32.67 -10.54
C GLN A 536 -14.42 31.40 -10.87
N PRO A 537 -13.25 31.48 -11.53
CA PRO A 537 -12.43 30.31 -11.79
C PRO A 537 -12.06 29.57 -10.50
N LEU A 538 -12.28 28.24 -10.47
CA LEU A 538 -12.03 27.41 -9.29
C LEU A 538 -10.55 27.43 -8.85
N ILE A 539 -9.64 27.46 -9.82
CA ILE A 539 -8.20 27.59 -9.58
C ILE A 539 -7.83 29.07 -9.70
N THR A 540 -7.53 29.69 -8.56
CA THR A 540 -7.30 31.14 -8.44
C THR A 540 -5.82 31.52 -8.52
N TRP A 541 -4.92 30.54 -8.67
CA TRP A 541 -3.48 30.74 -8.78
C TRP A 541 -2.93 30.37 -10.16
N ASP A 542 -1.81 30.98 -10.52
CA ASP A 542 -1.08 30.77 -11.78
C ASP A 542 0.43 30.55 -11.59
N THR A 543 0.93 30.66 -10.36
CA THR A 543 2.34 30.44 -10.00
C THR A 543 2.47 29.36 -8.91
N PRO A 544 3.62 28.67 -8.82
CA PRO A 544 3.86 27.71 -7.75
C PRO A 544 3.71 28.32 -6.36
N GLU A 545 4.20 29.54 -6.14
CA GLU A 545 4.06 30.21 -4.84
C GLU A 545 2.58 30.55 -4.53
N GLY A 546 1.78 30.94 -5.52
CA GLY A 546 0.33 31.11 -5.34
C GLY A 546 -0.39 29.81 -4.99
N ALA A 547 0.01 28.67 -5.59
CA ALA A 547 -0.51 27.35 -5.22
C ALA A 547 -0.09 26.94 -3.79
N PHE A 548 1.16 27.24 -3.42
CA PHE A 548 1.66 27.04 -2.07
C PHE A 548 0.85 27.86 -1.06
N ASP A 549 0.54 29.12 -1.36
CA ASP A 549 -0.30 29.98 -0.53
C ASP A 549 -1.72 29.45 -0.36
N ALA A 550 -2.31 28.93 -1.44
CA ALA A 550 -3.60 28.25 -1.36
C ALA A 550 -3.55 26.98 -0.49
N TRP A 551 -2.43 26.24 -0.51
CA TRP A 551 -2.20 25.13 0.40
C TRP A 551 -2.01 25.57 1.86
N ARG A 552 -1.30 26.68 2.12
CA ARG A 552 -1.16 27.24 3.47
C ARG A 552 -2.53 27.54 4.09
N ALA A 553 -3.42 28.16 3.32
CA ALA A 553 -4.81 28.40 3.75
C ALA A 553 -5.61 27.11 3.95
N CYS A 554 -5.39 26.08 3.13
CA CYS A 554 -6.08 24.80 3.26
C CYS A 554 -5.62 23.97 4.47
N SER A 555 -4.35 24.08 4.83
CA SER A 555 -3.72 23.32 5.91
C SER A 555 -3.80 23.98 7.29
N GLU A 556 -4.17 25.26 7.34
CA GLU A 556 -4.35 26.01 8.59
C GLU A 556 -5.26 25.25 9.59
N GLY A 557 -4.78 25.08 10.81
CA GLY A 557 -5.49 24.37 11.89
C GLY A 557 -5.56 22.84 11.72
N GLN A 558 -4.97 22.27 10.67
CA GLN A 558 -4.84 20.82 10.50
C GLN A 558 -3.53 20.30 11.11
N ASN A 559 -3.41 18.98 11.31
CA ASN A 559 -2.17 18.39 11.86
C ASN A 559 -0.92 18.72 11.01
N CYS A 560 -1.07 18.78 9.69
CA CYS A 560 -0.04 19.21 8.75
C CYS A 560 -0.11 20.72 8.44
N ASP A 561 -0.14 21.56 9.47
CA ASP A 561 -0.27 23.02 9.34
C ASP A 561 0.96 23.68 8.68
N TYR A 562 0.76 24.41 7.58
CA TYR A 562 1.80 25.17 6.86
C TYR A 562 1.56 26.69 6.94
N SER A 563 0.59 27.17 7.73
CA SER A 563 0.21 28.59 7.82
C SER A 563 1.40 29.51 8.11
N GLY A 564 2.35 29.07 8.95
CA GLY A 564 3.57 29.79 9.29
C GLY A 564 4.75 29.61 8.33
N LEU A 565 4.61 28.81 7.26
CA LEU A 565 5.65 28.63 6.24
C LEU A 565 5.53 29.69 5.12
N THR A 566 6.66 30.00 4.51
CA THR A 566 6.76 30.78 3.26
C THR A 566 7.93 30.26 2.45
N TYR A 567 7.95 30.50 1.14
CA TYR A 567 9.12 30.22 0.31
C TYR A 567 10.38 30.93 0.85
N ALA A 568 10.23 32.19 1.27
CA ALA A 568 11.32 32.95 1.90
C ALA A 568 11.90 32.24 3.13
N LYS A 569 11.06 31.66 3.99
CA LYS A 569 11.49 30.91 5.18
C LYS A 569 12.25 29.64 4.85
N LEU A 570 11.90 28.97 3.75
CA LEU A 570 12.56 27.77 3.25
C LEU A 570 13.85 28.08 2.46
N THR A 571 14.12 29.35 2.14
CA THR A 571 15.24 29.77 1.29
C THR A 571 16.52 30.00 2.09
N GLY A 572 17.66 29.57 1.57
CA GLY A 572 18.98 29.79 2.15
C GLY A 572 19.32 28.85 3.32
N GLY A 573 18.32 28.49 4.13
CA GLY A 573 18.43 27.59 5.29
C GLY A 573 18.32 26.09 4.95
N SER A 574 17.83 25.32 5.92
CA SER A 574 17.38 23.94 5.72
C SER A 574 15.86 23.90 5.55
N GLY A 575 15.30 22.71 5.31
CA GLY A 575 13.87 22.48 5.43
C GLY A 575 13.37 22.53 6.87
N ILE A 576 12.07 22.66 7.02
CA ILE A 576 11.39 22.87 8.31
C ILE A 576 10.33 21.81 8.50
N GLN A 577 10.26 21.20 9.68
CA GLN A 577 9.25 20.18 9.98
C GLN A 577 7.92 20.83 10.36
N TRP A 578 6.83 20.53 9.64
CA TRP A 578 5.48 20.92 10.07
C TRP A 578 5.09 20.21 11.37
N PRO A 579 4.04 20.60 12.12
CA PRO A 579 3.25 21.81 11.96
C PRO A 579 4.12 23.06 12.15
N VAL A 580 3.84 24.09 11.34
CA VAL A 580 4.42 25.42 11.43
C VAL A 580 3.28 26.43 11.45
N ASN A 581 3.10 27.10 12.58
CA ASN A 581 2.03 28.07 12.82
C ASN A 581 2.50 29.11 13.85
N ASP A 582 1.61 29.94 14.37
CA ASP A 582 1.95 31.00 15.34
C ASP A 582 2.52 30.44 16.67
N GLU A 583 2.09 29.25 17.09
CA GLU A 583 2.59 28.58 18.32
C GLU A 583 3.94 27.88 18.07
N HIS A 584 4.14 27.38 16.86
CA HIS A 584 5.34 26.66 16.42
C HIS A 584 5.98 27.33 15.19
N PRO A 585 6.47 28.56 15.31
CA PRO A 585 6.98 29.30 14.17
C PRO A 585 8.19 28.62 13.53
N ASP A 586 9.03 27.91 14.29
CA ASP A 586 10.21 27.23 13.73
C ASP A 586 9.96 25.75 13.42
N GLY A 587 8.70 25.32 13.47
CA GLY A 587 8.29 23.94 13.25
C GLY A 587 8.39 23.05 14.49
N THR A 588 7.98 21.79 14.33
CA THR A 588 7.83 20.82 15.43
C THR A 588 8.56 19.51 15.13
N GLU A 589 9.66 19.25 15.85
CA GLU A 589 10.53 18.09 15.61
C GLU A 589 9.81 16.74 15.82
N ARG A 590 8.99 16.61 16.87
CA ARG A 590 8.23 15.39 17.21
C ARG A 590 6.79 15.72 17.50
N LEU A 591 5.87 14.91 16.98
CA LEU A 591 4.47 14.99 17.37
C LEU A 591 4.25 14.29 18.72
N TYR A 592 3.14 14.65 19.39
CA TYR A 592 2.65 13.99 20.60
C TYR A 592 3.61 14.07 21.79
N ALA A 593 4.45 15.11 21.86
CA ALA A 593 5.32 15.37 23.02
C ALA A 593 4.52 15.67 24.31
N ASP A 594 3.28 16.11 24.16
CA ASP A 594 2.28 16.32 25.22
C ASP A 594 1.42 15.09 25.53
N LEU A 595 1.65 13.98 24.81
CA LEU A 595 0.90 12.72 24.91
C LEU A 595 -0.60 12.87 24.63
N ARG A 596 -0.98 13.85 23.80
CA ARG A 596 -2.33 13.95 23.23
C ARG A 596 -2.32 13.59 21.75
N PHE A 597 -3.29 12.78 21.35
CA PHE A 597 -3.44 12.29 19.98
C PHE A 597 -4.74 12.84 19.38
N PRO A 598 -4.79 13.21 18.09
CA PRO A 598 -6.00 13.72 17.44
C PRO A 598 -7.03 12.62 17.16
N THR A 599 -7.55 11.99 18.22
CA THR A 599 -8.43 10.81 18.22
C THR A 599 -9.86 11.11 18.68
N GLY A 600 -10.20 12.37 18.98
CA GLY A 600 -11.59 12.78 19.16
C GLY A 600 -12.39 12.64 17.85
N ALA A 601 -13.68 12.32 17.96
CA ALA A 601 -14.54 12.06 16.79
C ALA A 601 -14.67 13.29 15.84
N ASP A 602 -14.53 14.49 16.37
CA ASP A 602 -14.59 15.72 15.58
C ASP A 602 -13.26 16.11 14.94
N GLU A 603 -12.14 15.52 15.41
CA GLU A 603 -10.79 15.84 14.94
C GLU A 603 -10.15 14.70 14.14
N CYS A 604 -10.52 13.44 14.33
CA CYS A 604 -9.82 12.32 13.70
C CYS A 604 -9.91 12.37 12.16
N GLY A 605 -8.84 11.94 11.49
CA GLY A 605 -8.75 11.85 10.03
C GLY A 605 -9.51 10.67 9.44
N SER A 606 -9.97 9.75 10.29
CA SER A 606 -10.86 8.63 9.95
C SER A 606 -11.49 8.09 11.24
N TYR A 607 -12.70 7.55 11.15
CA TYR A 607 -13.30 6.77 12.26
C TYR A 607 -12.68 5.37 12.39
N GLY A 608 -11.76 5.02 11.50
CA GLY A 608 -11.00 3.77 11.55
C GLY A 608 -11.75 2.58 10.94
N HIS A 609 -11.10 1.42 11.04
CA HIS A 609 -11.60 0.17 10.45
C HIS A 609 -11.39 -1.01 11.39
N ASP A 610 -12.16 -2.08 11.16
CA ASP A 610 -11.72 -3.42 11.53
C ASP A 610 -10.49 -3.76 10.69
N ILE A 611 -9.33 -3.88 11.32
CA ILE A 611 -8.06 -4.09 10.62
C ILE A 611 -7.87 -5.50 10.04
N GLU A 612 -8.71 -6.46 10.41
CA GLU A 612 -8.70 -7.80 9.84
C GLU A 612 -9.60 -7.88 8.60
N THR A 613 -10.78 -7.23 8.60
CA THR A 613 -11.77 -7.34 7.52
C THR A 613 -11.79 -6.14 6.57
N GLY A 614 -11.36 -4.97 7.03
CA GLY A 614 -11.47 -3.70 6.31
C GLY A 614 -12.84 -3.05 6.40
N ALA A 615 -13.76 -3.57 7.23
CA ALA A 615 -15.06 -2.92 7.46
C ALA A 615 -14.85 -1.54 8.10
N ALA A 616 -15.55 -0.54 7.57
CA ALA A 616 -15.49 0.83 8.12
C ALA A 616 -16.20 0.90 9.46
N VAL A 617 -15.62 1.62 10.41
CA VAL A 617 -16.26 1.94 11.69
C VAL A 617 -17.12 3.18 11.50
N SER A 618 -18.38 3.12 11.95
CA SER A 618 -19.29 4.27 11.90
C SER A 618 -18.88 5.36 12.90
N ARG A 619 -19.38 6.59 12.69
CA ARG A 619 -19.15 7.68 13.65
C ARG A 619 -19.71 7.33 15.03
N GLU A 620 -20.87 6.69 15.06
CA GLU A 620 -21.57 6.28 16.28
C GLU A 620 -20.74 5.25 17.06
N GLU A 621 -20.21 4.22 16.40
CA GLU A 621 -19.35 3.21 17.01
C GLU A 621 -18.02 3.80 17.48
N TYR A 622 -17.42 4.72 16.71
CA TYR A 622 -16.19 5.40 17.11
C TYR A 622 -16.40 6.25 18.36
N SER A 623 -17.48 7.03 18.37
CA SER A 623 -17.84 7.92 19.49
C SER A 623 -18.21 7.14 20.75
N ALA A 624 -18.78 5.94 20.62
CA ALA A 624 -19.08 5.08 21.76
C ALA A 624 -17.82 4.58 22.50
N ASN A 625 -16.70 4.45 21.79
CA ASN A 625 -15.41 4.05 22.36
C ASN A 625 -14.59 5.25 22.89
N ASP A 626 -14.98 6.48 22.53
CA ASP A 626 -14.31 7.78 22.73
C ASP A 626 -12.85 7.68 23.19
N PRO A 627 -11.91 7.62 22.23
CA PRO A 627 -10.49 7.63 22.55
C PRO A 627 -10.06 8.85 23.37
N ALA A 628 -10.78 9.98 23.27
CA ALA A 628 -10.60 11.19 24.08
C ALA A 628 -9.14 11.67 24.18
N GLY A 629 -8.44 11.73 23.05
CA GLY A 629 -7.05 12.18 23.01
C GLY A 629 -6.02 11.10 23.34
N ARG A 630 -6.43 9.84 23.52
CA ARG A 630 -5.56 8.67 23.76
C ARG A 630 -5.29 7.90 22.48
N ALA A 631 -4.15 7.21 22.40
CA ALA A 631 -3.80 6.35 21.28
C ALA A 631 -4.62 5.04 21.32
N ILE A 632 -4.93 4.50 20.14
CA ILE A 632 -5.76 3.31 19.98
C ILE A 632 -4.86 2.09 19.71
N LEU A 633 -4.84 1.14 20.64
CA LEU A 633 -4.14 -0.13 20.44
C LEU A 633 -5.00 -1.08 19.59
N LYS A 634 -4.54 -1.40 18.38
CA LYS A 634 -5.29 -2.23 17.44
C LYS A 634 -4.84 -3.69 17.51
N ALA A 635 -5.70 -4.60 17.96
CA ALA A 635 -5.41 -6.02 18.01
C ALA A 635 -5.80 -6.74 16.71
N ALA A 636 -4.99 -7.69 16.26
CA ALA A 636 -5.32 -8.56 15.12
C ALA A 636 -4.74 -9.96 15.28
N ASP A 637 -5.44 -10.95 14.74
CA ASP A 637 -4.94 -12.30 14.49
C ASP A 637 -4.19 -12.37 13.16
N TRP A 638 -3.28 -13.34 13.07
CA TRP A 638 -2.62 -13.73 11.83
C TRP A 638 -3.50 -14.70 11.05
N PHE A 639 -3.54 -14.50 9.73
CA PHE A 639 -4.18 -15.42 8.82
C PHE A 639 -3.25 -15.80 7.67
N ALA A 640 -3.47 -17.00 7.14
CA ALA A 640 -2.65 -17.53 6.06
C ALA A 640 -2.70 -16.61 4.82
N PRO A 641 -1.58 -16.46 4.08
CA PRO A 641 -1.58 -15.73 2.83
C PRO A 641 -2.56 -16.34 1.82
N PRO A 642 -3.17 -15.52 0.93
CA PRO A 642 -4.13 -16.00 -0.07
C PRO A 642 -3.52 -16.95 -1.11
N GLU A 643 -2.19 -16.99 -1.22
CA GLU A 643 -1.45 -17.95 -2.04
C GLU A 643 -0.24 -18.44 -1.25
N SER A 644 -0.04 -19.75 -1.23
CA SER A 644 1.12 -20.41 -0.61
C SER A 644 1.72 -21.45 -1.58
N PRO A 645 3.01 -21.80 -1.42
CA PRO A 645 3.63 -22.86 -2.20
C PRO A 645 2.90 -24.20 -2.08
N ASP A 646 2.92 -24.94 -3.17
CA ASP A 646 2.32 -26.27 -3.32
C ASP A 646 3.19 -27.15 -4.24
N ASP A 647 2.69 -28.33 -4.61
CA ASP A 647 3.43 -29.28 -5.43
C ASP A 647 3.77 -28.75 -6.84
N GLU A 648 2.97 -27.84 -7.40
CA GLU A 648 3.21 -27.25 -8.72
C GLU A 648 4.14 -26.03 -8.65
N TYR A 649 4.01 -25.22 -7.59
CA TYR A 649 4.77 -24.00 -7.33
C TYR A 649 5.43 -24.07 -5.94
N PRO A 650 6.50 -24.86 -5.76
CA PRO A 650 7.03 -25.23 -4.44
C PRO A 650 7.90 -24.16 -3.76
N LEU A 651 8.17 -23.03 -4.42
CA LEU A 651 9.01 -21.96 -3.90
C LEU A 651 8.18 -20.72 -3.60
N TRP A 652 8.63 -19.94 -2.63
CA TRP A 652 8.21 -18.56 -2.49
C TRP A 652 9.02 -17.66 -3.43
N VAL A 653 8.40 -16.62 -4.00
CA VAL A 653 9.12 -15.51 -4.64
C VAL A 653 8.72 -14.18 -4.00
N THR A 654 9.71 -13.34 -3.72
CA THR A 654 9.53 -11.96 -3.27
C THR A 654 10.28 -10.98 -4.17
N THR A 655 9.93 -9.69 -4.05
CA THR A 655 10.48 -8.62 -4.88
C THR A 655 11.07 -7.50 -4.03
N GLY A 656 12.05 -6.74 -4.53
CA GLY A 656 12.53 -5.58 -3.77
C GLY A 656 13.55 -4.71 -4.47
N ARG A 657 14.15 -3.81 -3.70
CA ARG A 657 14.96 -2.69 -4.20
C ARG A 657 16.46 -3.00 -4.21
N LEU A 658 17.14 -2.35 -5.15
CA LEU A 658 18.60 -2.21 -5.21
C LEU A 658 18.99 -0.78 -4.85
N VAL A 659 20.22 -0.61 -4.36
CA VAL A 659 20.73 0.70 -3.90
C VAL A 659 20.88 1.71 -5.04
N TYR A 660 21.17 1.25 -6.26
CA TYR A 660 21.50 2.10 -7.42
C TYR A 660 20.29 2.58 -8.20
N HIS A 661 19.20 1.80 -8.23
CA HIS A 661 18.06 2.08 -9.10
C HIS A 661 16.86 2.61 -8.35
N PHE A 662 16.15 3.55 -8.99
CA PHE A 662 14.88 4.07 -8.52
C PHE A 662 13.76 3.60 -9.44
N HIS A 663 12.76 2.92 -8.87
CA HIS A 663 11.60 2.39 -9.58
C HIS A 663 11.96 1.72 -10.91
N THR A 664 11.27 2.05 -12.00
CA THR A 664 11.39 1.45 -13.33
C THR A 664 12.61 1.95 -14.11
N ARG A 665 13.60 2.54 -13.41
CA ARG A 665 14.87 3.00 -13.97
C ARG A 665 14.79 4.11 -15.03
N THR A 666 13.63 4.66 -15.33
CA THR A 666 13.49 5.72 -16.35
C THR A 666 14.32 6.97 -16.03
N LYS A 667 14.66 7.23 -14.76
CA LYS A 667 15.68 8.23 -14.39
C LYS A 667 17.06 7.60 -14.20
N THR A 668 17.20 6.69 -13.23
CA THR A 668 18.52 6.18 -12.80
C THR A 668 19.23 5.30 -13.82
N GLY A 669 18.51 4.62 -14.72
CA GLY A 669 19.09 3.81 -15.79
C GLY A 669 19.76 4.65 -16.89
N ARG A 670 19.44 5.94 -16.98
CA ARG A 670 20.12 6.91 -17.88
C ARG A 670 21.45 7.42 -17.31
N SER A 671 21.78 7.12 -16.05
CA SER A 671 23.09 7.38 -15.49
C SER A 671 24.02 6.20 -15.80
N PRO A 672 25.10 6.37 -16.60
CA PRO A 672 26.00 5.27 -16.96
C PRO A 672 26.61 4.59 -15.74
N ALA A 673 26.96 5.37 -14.71
CA ALA A 673 27.56 4.87 -13.47
C ALA A 673 26.59 3.98 -12.68
N LEU A 674 25.33 4.38 -12.54
CA LEU A 674 24.31 3.58 -11.84
C LEU A 674 23.88 2.38 -12.67
N GLN A 675 23.82 2.52 -14.00
CA GLN A 675 23.47 1.45 -14.92
C GLN A 675 24.51 0.32 -14.90
N ALA A 676 25.80 0.67 -14.96
CA ALA A 676 26.89 -0.31 -14.87
C ALA A 676 26.89 -1.08 -13.54
N ALA A 677 26.44 -0.45 -12.45
CA ALA A 677 26.43 -1.05 -11.11
C ALA A 677 25.34 -2.13 -10.92
N ALA A 678 24.24 -2.05 -11.68
CA ALA A 678 23.15 -3.02 -11.63
C ALA A 678 22.46 -3.12 -13.01
N PRO A 679 23.13 -3.70 -14.02
CA PRO A 679 22.72 -3.57 -15.42
C PRO A 679 21.43 -4.32 -15.76
N ASP A 680 21.17 -5.44 -15.09
CA ASP A 680 20.08 -6.34 -15.47
C ASP A 680 19.43 -7.05 -14.28
N VAL A 681 18.25 -7.63 -14.53
CA VAL A 681 17.49 -8.42 -13.54
C VAL A 681 18.22 -9.72 -13.21
N PHE A 682 18.14 -10.15 -11.94
CA PHE A 682 18.67 -11.43 -11.46
C PHE A 682 17.65 -12.16 -10.59
N VAL A 683 17.85 -13.47 -10.42
CA VAL A 683 17.05 -14.33 -9.55
C VAL A 683 17.95 -14.81 -8.42
N GLN A 684 17.74 -14.29 -7.22
CA GLN A 684 18.49 -14.70 -6.04
C GLN A 684 17.86 -15.93 -5.40
N MET A 685 18.66 -16.94 -5.07
CA MET A 685 18.24 -18.20 -4.45
C MET A 685 19.29 -18.73 -3.45
N SER A 686 18.88 -19.62 -2.55
CA SER A 686 19.80 -20.18 -1.55
C SER A 686 20.82 -21.15 -2.18
N ALA A 687 21.98 -21.33 -1.54
CA ALA A 687 22.97 -22.32 -1.98
C ALA A 687 22.44 -23.76 -1.93
N GLU A 688 21.56 -24.05 -0.97
CA GLU A 688 20.90 -25.36 -0.83
C GLU A 688 19.94 -25.64 -1.99
N ASP A 689 19.08 -24.68 -2.32
CA ASP A 689 18.16 -24.82 -3.46
C ASP A 689 18.93 -24.88 -4.78
N ALA A 690 20.00 -24.09 -4.92
CA ALA A 690 20.85 -24.11 -6.10
C ALA A 690 21.50 -25.48 -6.30
N ALA A 691 22.04 -26.09 -5.23
CA ALA A 691 22.58 -27.44 -5.27
C ALA A 691 21.49 -28.50 -5.56
N ARG A 692 20.31 -28.40 -4.93
CA ARG A 692 19.18 -29.31 -5.15
C ARG A 692 18.64 -29.24 -6.58
N MET A 693 18.67 -28.04 -7.19
CA MET A 693 18.17 -27.78 -8.54
C MET A 693 19.27 -27.79 -9.60
N ASP A 694 20.53 -28.06 -9.22
CA ASP A 694 21.72 -28.07 -10.11
C ASP A 694 21.92 -26.74 -10.86
N VAL A 695 21.65 -25.60 -10.22
CA VAL A 695 21.78 -24.25 -10.80
C VAL A 695 23.13 -23.63 -10.40
N SER A 696 23.85 -23.11 -11.39
CA SER A 696 25.13 -22.41 -11.17
C SER A 696 24.98 -20.89 -11.08
N GLU A 697 25.92 -20.21 -10.42
CA GLU A 697 25.98 -18.73 -10.39
C GLU A 697 26.03 -18.17 -11.82
N GLY A 698 25.20 -17.17 -12.10
CA GLY A 698 25.09 -16.55 -13.42
C GLY A 698 24.28 -17.36 -14.45
N GLU A 699 23.84 -18.58 -14.15
CA GLU A 699 23.01 -19.37 -15.07
C GLU A 699 21.65 -18.71 -15.28
N MET A 700 21.19 -18.65 -16.54
CA MET A 700 19.87 -18.09 -16.84
C MET A 700 18.76 -19.05 -16.42
N VAL A 701 17.84 -18.53 -15.60
CA VAL A 701 16.69 -19.29 -15.08
C VAL A 701 15.40 -18.51 -15.29
N ASP A 702 14.31 -19.25 -15.49
CA ASP A 702 12.94 -18.73 -15.50
C ASP A 702 12.30 -18.97 -14.13
N VAL A 703 11.78 -17.91 -13.52
CA VAL A 703 10.87 -18.00 -12.38
C VAL A 703 9.46 -17.90 -12.92
N VAL A 704 8.64 -18.91 -12.67
CA VAL A 704 7.28 -19.02 -13.19
C VAL A 704 6.30 -19.02 -12.03
N THR A 705 5.26 -18.19 -12.14
CA THR A 705 4.09 -18.21 -11.26
C THR A 705 2.84 -18.52 -12.09
N ARG A 706 1.68 -18.60 -11.43
CA ARG A 706 0.38 -18.75 -12.10
C ARG A 706 0.04 -17.63 -13.10
N ARG A 707 0.69 -16.47 -13.00
CA ARG A 707 0.37 -15.27 -13.79
C ARG A 707 1.31 -15.06 -14.98
N GLY A 708 2.56 -15.53 -14.86
CA GLY A 708 3.59 -15.22 -15.84
C GLY A 708 4.96 -15.73 -15.40
N ARG A 709 5.99 -15.30 -16.11
CA ARG A 709 7.38 -15.68 -15.85
C ARG A 709 8.32 -14.48 -15.92
N VAL A 710 9.47 -14.60 -15.28
CA VAL A 710 10.59 -13.65 -15.38
C VAL A 710 11.87 -14.44 -15.60
N ARG A 711 12.70 -13.95 -16.51
CA ARG A 711 13.99 -14.55 -16.87
C ARG A 711 15.16 -13.70 -16.37
N GLY A 712 15.98 -14.25 -15.50
CA GLY A 712 17.15 -13.57 -14.95
C GLY A 712 18.32 -14.51 -14.67
N ALA A 713 19.51 -13.96 -14.52
CA ALA A 713 20.69 -14.72 -14.10
C ALA A 713 20.57 -15.12 -12.63
N ALA A 714 20.90 -16.37 -12.29
CA ALA A 714 20.90 -16.87 -10.93
C ALA A 714 21.98 -16.17 -10.09
N ARG A 715 21.64 -15.80 -8.86
CA ARG A 715 22.55 -15.29 -7.83
C ARG A 715 22.42 -16.11 -6.56
N ILE A 716 23.49 -16.75 -6.13
CA ILE A 716 23.46 -17.76 -5.07
C ILE A 716 23.81 -17.14 -3.71
N GLY A 717 22.98 -17.39 -2.70
CA GLY A 717 23.21 -17.01 -1.30
C GLY A 717 22.33 -15.87 -0.77
N ASP A 718 22.53 -15.53 0.51
CA ASP A 718 21.88 -14.42 1.23
C ASP A 718 20.32 -14.44 1.26
N ILE A 719 19.72 -15.63 1.16
CA ILE A 719 18.27 -15.85 1.25
C ILE A 719 17.96 -17.24 1.83
N LEU A 720 16.83 -17.39 2.52
CA LEU A 720 16.36 -18.65 3.08
C LEU A 720 16.12 -19.73 2.00
N PRO A 721 16.36 -21.02 2.31
CA PRO A 721 15.89 -22.12 1.47
C PRO A 721 14.38 -22.05 1.19
N GLY A 722 13.98 -22.47 -0.01
CA GLY A 722 12.60 -22.41 -0.49
C GLY A 722 12.12 -21.01 -0.90
N HIS A 723 13.00 -20.00 -0.92
CA HIS A 723 12.67 -18.61 -1.25
C HIS A 723 13.53 -18.06 -2.39
N LEU A 724 12.89 -17.28 -3.26
CA LEU A 724 13.50 -16.56 -4.38
C LEU A 724 13.33 -15.04 -4.21
N PHE A 725 14.30 -14.26 -4.68
CA PHE A 725 14.21 -12.80 -4.74
C PHE A 725 14.49 -12.26 -6.14
N ILE A 726 13.68 -11.30 -6.58
CA ILE A 726 13.85 -10.60 -7.86
C ILE A 726 13.79 -9.07 -7.64
N PRO A 727 14.77 -8.31 -8.15
CA PRO A 727 14.68 -6.86 -8.12
C PRO A 727 13.60 -6.35 -9.09
N PHE A 728 12.70 -5.49 -8.64
CA PHE A 728 11.55 -5.04 -9.45
C PHE A 728 11.85 -3.92 -10.46
N HIS A 729 13.11 -3.50 -10.57
CA HIS A 729 13.50 -2.27 -11.26
C HIS A 729 13.42 -2.32 -12.79
N TYR A 730 13.36 -3.52 -13.37
CA TYR A 730 13.64 -3.76 -14.78
C TYR A 730 12.34 -3.80 -15.58
N GLY A 731 12.28 -2.98 -16.63
CA GLY A 731 11.23 -3.01 -17.66
C GLY A 731 11.87 -3.33 -19.01
N TYR A 732 11.48 -2.62 -20.05
CA TYR A 732 11.89 -2.84 -21.44
C TYR A 732 12.27 -1.55 -22.18
N TRP A 733 12.08 -0.36 -21.58
CA TRP A 733 12.42 0.91 -22.24
C TRP A 733 13.92 1.02 -22.62
N ASP A 734 14.78 0.28 -21.91
CA ASP A 734 16.24 0.25 -22.11
C ASP A 734 16.70 -0.83 -23.11
N GLU A 735 15.78 -1.55 -23.75
CA GLU A 735 16.12 -2.55 -24.78
C GLU A 735 15.97 -1.98 -26.19
N GLU A 736 17.11 -1.93 -26.89
CA GLU A 736 17.18 -1.47 -28.27
C GLU A 736 16.22 -2.25 -29.18
N GLY A 737 15.52 -1.52 -30.06
CA GLY A 737 14.62 -2.10 -31.06
C GLY A 737 13.26 -2.58 -30.53
N THR A 738 12.96 -2.39 -29.25
CA THR A 738 11.65 -2.78 -28.68
C THR A 738 10.67 -1.61 -28.54
N ASP A 739 11.17 -0.38 -28.54
CA ASP A 739 10.42 0.84 -28.17
C ASP A 739 9.68 0.69 -26.83
N GLY A 740 10.19 -0.13 -25.89
CA GLY A 740 9.56 -0.46 -24.61
C GLY A 740 8.57 -1.64 -24.66
N ALA A 741 8.50 -2.38 -25.76
CA ALA A 741 7.81 -3.67 -25.81
C ALA A 741 8.63 -4.75 -25.09
N GLU A 742 7.96 -5.79 -24.59
CA GLU A 742 8.67 -6.98 -24.14
C GLU A 742 9.41 -7.61 -25.35
N PRO A 743 10.73 -7.79 -25.29
CA PRO A 743 11.51 -8.41 -26.37
C PRO A 743 11.15 -9.91 -26.47
N ASP A 744 11.13 -10.43 -27.70
CA ASP A 744 10.74 -11.81 -28.03
C ASP A 744 11.31 -12.87 -27.04
N GLY A 745 10.49 -13.22 -26.04
CA GLY A 745 10.73 -14.35 -25.14
C GLY A 745 11.56 -14.08 -23.88
N ARG A 746 11.83 -12.82 -23.49
CA ARG A 746 12.55 -12.49 -22.24
C ARG A 746 11.83 -11.45 -21.36
N PRO A 747 10.78 -11.84 -20.62
CA PRO A 747 10.19 -10.95 -19.63
C PRO A 747 11.14 -10.72 -18.45
N ARG A 748 11.34 -9.45 -18.07
CA ARG A 748 12.27 -9.01 -17.01
C ARG A 748 11.58 -8.31 -15.84
N ALA A 749 10.35 -7.85 -16.03
CA ALA A 749 9.64 -7.09 -15.02
C ALA A 749 9.10 -7.99 -13.89
N ALA A 750 9.45 -7.69 -12.64
CA ALA A 750 9.04 -8.56 -11.52
C ALA A 750 7.52 -8.68 -11.36
N ASN A 751 6.76 -7.65 -11.76
CA ASN A 751 5.31 -7.65 -11.65
C ASN A 751 4.59 -8.51 -12.71
N GLU A 752 5.33 -9.16 -13.62
CA GLU A 752 4.80 -10.30 -14.41
C GLU A 752 4.40 -11.46 -13.48
N LEU A 753 4.98 -11.53 -12.26
CA LEU A 753 4.79 -12.63 -11.31
C LEU A 753 3.77 -12.33 -10.20
N THR A 754 3.48 -11.07 -9.94
CA THR A 754 2.84 -10.63 -8.69
C THR A 754 1.32 -10.65 -8.76
N MET A 755 0.69 -10.95 -7.63
CA MET A 755 -0.77 -11.02 -7.48
C MET A 755 -1.43 -9.64 -7.43
N THR A 756 -2.72 -9.60 -7.72
CA THR A 756 -3.59 -8.42 -7.59
C THR A 756 -4.38 -8.44 -6.28
N THR A 757 -3.90 -9.10 -5.24
CA THR A 757 -4.49 -9.06 -3.88
C THR A 757 -4.00 -7.82 -3.13
N TRP A 758 -4.73 -7.36 -2.12
CA TRP A 758 -4.37 -6.15 -1.37
C TRP A 758 -4.81 -6.20 0.10
N ASP A 759 -4.18 -5.34 0.92
CA ASP A 759 -4.55 -5.15 2.32
C ASP A 759 -5.99 -4.62 2.46
N PRO A 760 -6.79 -5.17 3.39
CA PRO A 760 -8.20 -4.82 3.51
C PRO A 760 -8.47 -3.38 3.93
N VAL A 761 -7.53 -2.68 4.58
CA VAL A 761 -7.73 -1.29 5.03
C VAL A 761 -7.06 -0.31 4.07
N SER A 762 -5.75 -0.41 3.89
CA SER A 762 -4.97 0.55 3.09
C SER A 762 -5.18 0.38 1.57
N LYS A 763 -5.73 -0.77 1.17
CA LYS A 763 -5.87 -1.22 -0.22
C LYS A 763 -4.54 -1.30 -0.98
N GLN A 764 -3.43 -1.40 -0.23
CA GLN A 764 -2.10 -1.56 -0.80
C GLN A 764 -1.89 -2.99 -1.33
N PRO A 765 -1.42 -3.18 -2.57
CA PRO A 765 -1.24 -4.51 -3.13
C PRO A 765 -0.16 -5.36 -2.46
N ALA A 766 -0.46 -6.65 -2.33
CA ALA A 766 0.39 -7.66 -1.71
C ALA A 766 1.40 -8.24 -2.72
N VAL A 767 2.45 -7.47 -3.04
CA VAL A 767 3.45 -7.82 -4.08
C VAL A 767 4.74 -8.44 -3.54
N LYS A 768 4.81 -8.71 -2.24
CA LYS A 768 6.00 -9.27 -1.57
C LYS A 768 5.97 -10.79 -1.42
N PHE A 769 4.97 -11.47 -1.95
CA PHE A 769 4.93 -12.92 -1.98
C PHE A 769 4.11 -13.42 -3.17
N ALA A 770 4.51 -14.58 -3.68
CA ALA A 770 3.77 -15.43 -4.59
C ALA A 770 4.37 -16.83 -4.50
N ALA A 771 3.59 -17.86 -4.84
CA ALA A 771 4.09 -19.19 -5.09
C ALA A 771 4.69 -19.25 -6.50
N ALA A 772 5.87 -19.84 -6.61
CA ALA A 772 6.65 -19.92 -7.83
C ALA A 772 7.32 -21.28 -8.01
N ARG A 773 7.77 -21.54 -9.23
CA ARG A 773 8.71 -22.62 -9.56
C ARG A 773 9.86 -22.06 -10.38
N LEU A 774 10.99 -22.74 -10.33
CA LEU A 774 12.18 -22.40 -11.11
C LEU A 774 12.34 -23.37 -12.28
N GLN A 775 12.71 -22.87 -13.46
CA GLN A 775 12.97 -23.65 -14.67
C GLN A 775 14.32 -23.24 -15.29
N LYS A 776 15.16 -24.21 -15.67
CA LYS A 776 16.42 -23.93 -16.39
C LYS A 776 16.17 -23.58 -17.85
N VAL A 777 16.85 -22.55 -18.36
CA VAL A 777 16.71 -22.10 -19.77
C VAL A 777 17.30 -23.12 -20.76
N SER A 778 18.24 -23.99 -20.34
CA SER A 778 18.81 -25.08 -21.13
C SER A 778 17.92 -26.33 -21.27
N ALA A 779 16.80 -26.41 -20.52
CA ALA A 779 15.80 -27.48 -20.64
C ALA A 779 14.59 -27.09 -21.55
N ALA A 780 14.62 -25.91 -22.18
CA ALA A 780 13.52 -25.43 -23.03
C ALA A 780 13.70 -25.71 -24.54
N ARG A 781 14.41 -26.79 -24.89
CA ARG A 781 14.41 -27.39 -26.24
C ARG A 781 14.18 -28.90 -26.22
N SER A 782 13.19 -29.38 -25.45
CA SER A 782 12.52 -30.68 -25.72
C SER A 782 11.16 -30.89 -25.03
N ALA A 783 10.45 -29.81 -24.64
CA ALA A 783 9.07 -29.91 -24.14
C ALA A 783 8.05 -29.13 -24.98
N ALA A 784 8.36 -28.89 -26.26
CA ALA A 784 7.44 -28.30 -27.25
C ALA A 784 7.29 -29.18 -28.51
N ALA A 785 7.61 -30.47 -28.41
CA ALA A 785 7.40 -31.46 -29.46
C ALA A 785 6.91 -32.79 -28.87
N LYS A 786 5.82 -32.74 -28.10
CA LYS A 786 4.89 -33.85 -27.83
C LYS A 786 3.76 -33.32 -26.95
N ILE A 787 2.71 -32.81 -27.59
CA ILE A 787 1.27 -33.00 -27.27
C ILE A 787 0.55 -32.45 -28.49
N ALA A 788 0.60 -33.24 -29.56
CA ALA A 788 -0.38 -33.24 -30.64
C ALA A 788 -0.69 -34.73 -30.85
N GLY A 789 -1.80 -35.15 -30.28
CA GLY A 789 -2.19 -36.55 -30.15
C GLY A 789 -3.30 -36.73 -29.12
N ALA A 790 -4.18 -35.73 -29.00
CA ALA A 790 -5.46 -35.92 -28.35
C ALA A 790 -6.43 -36.47 -29.39
N ALA A 791 -6.57 -37.80 -29.44
CA ALA A 791 -7.77 -38.50 -29.88
C ALA A 791 -7.50 -40.01 -29.82
N GLU A 792 -7.79 -40.63 -28.68
CA GLU A 792 -8.57 -41.88 -28.62
C GLU A 792 -8.55 -42.45 -27.20
N ARG A 793 -9.76 -42.77 -26.73
CA ARG A 793 -10.11 -43.51 -25.49
C ARG A 793 -10.24 -42.69 -24.21
N ALA A 794 -11.37 -41.98 -24.11
CA ALA A 794 -12.15 -41.91 -22.87
C ALA A 794 -13.63 -41.67 -23.20
N ALA A 795 -14.23 -42.61 -23.93
CA ALA A 795 -15.67 -42.69 -24.13
C ALA A 795 -16.08 -44.16 -23.98
N ALA A 796 -16.29 -44.60 -22.74
CA ALA A 796 -17.15 -45.73 -22.40
C ALA A 796 -17.20 -45.90 -20.86
N ARG A 797 -18.14 -45.21 -20.22
CA ARG A 797 -19.12 -45.80 -19.27
C ARG A 797 -19.78 -44.71 -18.43
N ALA A 798 -20.91 -44.22 -18.94
CA ALA A 798 -22.03 -43.77 -18.12
C ALA A 798 -23.32 -44.03 -18.91
N GLY A 799 -24.35 -44.50 -18.21
CA GLY A 799 -25.70 -44.75 -18.72
C GLY A 799 -26.29 -46.02 -18.12
N ALA A 800 -26.86 -45.93 -16.91
CA ALA A 800 -28.31 -45.78 -16.63
C ALA A 800 -29.02 -47.17 -16.60
N ALA A 801 -29.99 -47.48 -15.74
CA ALA A 801 -31.11 -46.70 -15.25
C ALA A 801 -31.74 -47.32 -13.97
N ALA A 802 -32.85 -46.72 -13.56
CA ALA A 802 -33.43 -46.68 -12.22
C ALA A 802 -34.42 -47.80 -11.82
N SER A 803 -34.63 -47.85 -10.49
CA SER A 803 -35.90 -48.01 -9.76
C SER A 803 -36.60 -49.39 -9.59
N ALA A 804 -36.88 -49.69 -8.31
CA ALA A 804 -38.14 -50.20 -7.69
C ALA A 804 -37.91 -51.47 -6.82
N VAL A 805 -38.53 -51.75 -5.67
CA VAL A 805 -39.46 -51.10 -4.73
C VAL A 805 -39.47 -51.96 -3.44
N ALA A 806 -39.64 -51.28 -2.29
CA ALA A 806 -40.20 -51.70 -0.98
C ALA A 806 -39.67 -52.87 -0.13
N SER A 807 -39.54 -52.49 1.15
CA SER A 807 -39.98 -53.19 2.37
C SER A 807 -39.06 -54.22 3.02
N ALA A 808 -38.51 -53.86 4.19
CA ALA A 808 -38.93 -54.49 5.44
C ALA A 808 -38.58 -53.63 6.67
N ILE A 809 -39.55 -53.55 7.57
CA ILE A 809 -39.62 -52.74 8.78
C ILE A 809 -38.79 -53.39 9.90
N ALA A 810 -38.04 -52.58 10.65
CA ALA A 810 -37.79 -52.84 12.07
C ALA A 810 -37.62 -51.50 12.81
N ARG A 811 -38.70 -51.06 13.49
CA ARG A 811 -38.62 -50.06 14.55
C ARG A 811 -37.88 -50.69 15.75
N PRO A 812 -37.13 -49.88 16.50
CA PRO A 812 -37.30 -49.85 17.94
C PRO A 812 -38.06 -48.58 18.30
N SER A 813 -39.24 -48.78 18.90
CA SER A 813 -39.86 -47.81 19.78
C SER A 813 -38.96 -47.60 20.99
N GLY A 814 -38.29 -46.45 21.05
CA GLY A 814 -37.67 -45.90 22.24
C GLY A 814 -38.24 -44.50 22.45
N GLY A 815 -38.74 -44.23 23.67
CA GLY A 815 -39.61 -43.10 23.98
C GLY A 815 -39.11 -41.74 23.49
N THR A 816 -40.06 -40.87 23.17
CA THR A 816 -39.82 -39.44 23.00
C THR A 816 -39.32 -38.87 24.33
N ALA A 817 -38.00 -38.82 24.50
CA ALA A 817 -37.41 -37.81 25.36
C ALA A 817 -37.84 -36.45 24.79
N GLU A 818 -38.43 -35.58 25.62
CA GLU A 818 -38.68 -34.19 25.25
C GLU A 818 -37.38 -33.61 24.68
N ARG A 819 -37.34 -33.33 23.37
CA ARG A 819 -36.18 -32.68 22.77
C ARG A 819 -35.98 -31.33 23.45
N GLN A 820 -34.77 -31.06 23.91
CA GLN A 820 -34.41 -29.74 24.36
C GLN A 820 -34.48 -28.79 23.16
N ARG A 821 -35.48 -27.91 23.14
CA ARG A 821 -35.68 -26.89 22.08
C ARG A 821 -34.44 -26.03 21.83
N LEU A 822 -33.56 -25.90 22.82
CA LEU A 822 -32.27 -25.23 22.68
C LEU A 822 -31.27 -26.02 21.81
N GLY A 823 -31.21 -27.35 21.93
CA GLY A 823 -30.36 -28.20 21.08
C GLY A 823 -30.71 -28.07 19.60
N ASP A 824 -32.00 -28.02 19.27
CA ASP A 824 -32.49 -27.78 17.91
C ASP A 824 -32.07 -26.40 17.38
N TYR A 825 -32.16 -25.36 18.21
CA TYR A 825 -31.79 -23.98 17.83
C TYR A 825 -30.27 -23.76 17.73
N LEU A 826 -29.48 -24.48 18.54
CA LEU A 826 -28.02 -24.55 18.40
C LEU A 826 -27.62 -25.22 17.07
N GLY A 827 -28.33 -26.28 16.68
CA GLY A 827 -28.21 -26.90 15.36
C GLY A 827 -28.56 -25.94 14.22
N LEU A 828 -29.61 -25.12 14.39
CA LEU A 828 -30.00 -24.08 13.44
C LEU A 828 -28.90 -23.01 13.28
N LEU A 829 -28.32 -22.54 14.38
CA LEU A 829 -27.23 -21.55 14.34
C LEU A 829 -26.00 -22.09 13.58
N ARG A 830 -25.65 -23.36 13.81
CA ARG A 830 -24.57 -24.03 13.07
C ARG A 830 -24.87 -24.11 11.57
N LEU A 831 -26.09 -24.56 11.22
CA LEU A 831 -26.54 -24.66 9.83
C LEU A 831 -26.56 -23.29 9.14
N ALA A 832 -26.96 -22.23 9.84
CA ALA A 832 -26.95 -20.89 9.29
C ALA A 832 -25.52 -20.44 8.93
N HIS A 833 -24.52 -20.72 9.77
CA HIS A 833 -23.10 -20.47 9.44
C HIS A 833 -22.62 -21.30 8.26
N GLU A 834 -22.95 -22.60 8.21
CA GLU A 834 -22.61 -23.49 7.08
C GLU A 834 -23.23 -22.98 5.76
N ARG A 835 -24.50 -22.54 5.80
CA ARG A 835 -25.19 -21.91 4.65
C ARG A 835 -24.52 -20.62 4.20
N PHE A 836 -24.13 -19.77 5.14
CA PHE A 836 -23.41 -18.54 4.84
C PHE A 836 -22.05 -18.82 4.18
N ILE A 837 -21.30 -19.82 4.67
CA ILE A 837 -20.03 -20.24 4.07
C ILE A 837 -20.24 -20.70 2.62
N ALA A 838 -21.21 -21.59 2.39
CA ALA A 838 -21.53 -22.10 1.06
C ALA A 838 -22.02 -20.98 0.11
N ALA A 839 -22.74 -19.99 0.63
CA ALA A 839 -23.15 -18.82 -0.13
C ALA A 839 -21.95 -17.95 -0.55
N CYS A 840 -20.97 -17.74 0.33
CA CYS A 840 -19.73 -17.06 -0.01
C CYS A 840 -18.91 -17.83 -1.05
N ASP A 841 -18.90 -19.17 -1.01
CA ASP A 841 -18.23 -20.01 -2.02
C ASP A 841 -18.90 -19.82 -3.39
N ALA A 842 -20.22 -20.00 -3.47
CA ALA A 842 -20.98 -19.83 -4.71
C ALA A 842 -20.81 -18.43 -5.32
N ALA A 843 -20.78 -17.39 -4.48
CA ALA A 843 -20.57 -16.03 -4.94
C ALA A 843 -19.14 -15.79 -5.47
N SER A 844 -18.15 -16.49 -4.89
CA SER A 844 -16.76 -16.48 -5.35
C SER A 844 -16.56 -17.19 -6.70
N GLU A 845 -17.32 -18.26 -6.97
CA GLU A 845 -17.22 -19.05 -8.21
C GLU A 845 -17.84 -18.36 -9.43
N HIS A 846 -18.89 -17.56 -9.26
CA HIS A 846 -19.72 -17.11 -10.40
C HIS A 846 -19.72 -15.59 -10.68
N GLU A 847 -19.51 -14.71 -9.71
CA GLU A 847 -19.69 -13.25 -9.93
C GLU A 847 -18.66 -12.35 -9.21
N LEU A 848 -17.96 -12.85 -8.18
CA LEU A 848 -17.08 -12.06 -7.29
C LEU A 848 -15.59 -12.46 -7.32
N ASN A 849 -15.17 -13.23 -8.33
CA ASN A 849 -13.92 -14.00 -8.37
C ASN A 849 -12.58 -13.21 -8.44
N GLU A 850 -12.56 -11.90 -8.16
CA GLU A 850 -11.29 -11.15 -8.18
C GLU A 850 -11.24 -10.00 -7.17
N GLY A 851 -10.07 -9.75 -6.59
CA GLY A 851 -9.76 -8.57 -5.78
C GLY A 851 -10.36 -8.59 -4.37
N GLU A 852 -10.82 -7.42 -3.89
CA GLU A 852 -11.34 -7.18 -2.54
C GLU A 852 -12.49 -8.10 -2.15
N LEU A 853 -13.41 -8.37 -3.08
CA LEU A 853 -14.59 -9.16 -2.77
C LEU A 853 -14.21 -10.62 -2.52
N SER A 854 -13.33 -11.22 -3.33
CA SER A 854 -12.85 -12.58 -3.09
C SER A 854 -12.12 -12.72 -1.74
N MET A 855 -11.20 -11.80 -1.44
CA MET A 855 -10.48 -11.81 -0.15
C MET A 855 -11.41 -11.60 1.04
N GLY A 856 -12.33 -10.65 0.93
CA GLY A 856 -13.28 -10.36 1.99
C GLY A 856 -14.24 -11.52 2.24
N LEU A 857 -14.76 -12.17 1.18
CA LEU A 857 -15.60 -13.37 1.31
C LEU A 857 -14.84 -14.51 2.01
N ALA A 858 -13.59 -14.77 1.61
CA ALA A 858 -12.74 -15.76 2.28
C ALA A 858 -12.54 -15.43 3.77
N ARG A 859 -12.38 -14.15 4.11
CA ARG A 859 -12.31 -13.68 5.50
C ARG A 859 -13.64 -13.91 6.23
N LEU A 860 -14.78 -13.59 5.63
CA LEU A 860 -16.09 -13.80 6.26
C LEU A 860 -16.38 -15.28 6.52
N GLN A 861 -15.96 -16.16 5.62
CA GLN A 861 -16.03 -17.60 5.82
C GLN A 861 -15.20 -18.04 7.03
N GLU A 862 -13.98 -17.52 7.15
CA GLU A 862 -13.12 -17.84 8.28
C GLU A 862 -13.72 -17.38 9.61
N LEU A 863 -14.33 -16.20 9.66
CA LEU A 863 -15.08 -15.75 10.83
C LEU A 863 -16.24 -16.70 11.18
N SER A 864 -16.98 -17.22 10.19
CA SER A 864 -18.01 -18.23 10.42
C SER A 864 -17.43 -19.56 10.92
N ARG A 865 -16.30 -20.03 10.39
CA ARG A 865 -15.62 -21.25 10.87
C ARG A 865 -15.15 -21.08 12.32
N GLN A 866 -14.60 -19.91 12.66
CA GLN A 866 -14.22 -19.56 14.03
C GLN A 866 -15.45 -19.55 14.96
N SER A 867 -16.55 -18.93 14.54
CA SER A 867 -17.81 -18.92 15.30
C SER A 867 -18.32 -20.34 15.60
N ILE A 868 -18.28 -21.24 14.61
CA ILE A 868 -18.62 -22.67 14.80
C ILE A 868 -17.68 -23.30 15.84
N SER A 869 -16.36 -23.06 15.75
CA SER A 869 -15.38 -23.61 16.67
C SER A 869 -15.57 -23.17 18.14
N TRP A 870 -16.11 -21.96 18.36
CA TRP A 870 -16.44 -21.46 19.70
C TRP A 870 -17.78 -22.00 20.22
N LEU A 871 -18.72 -22.24 19.31
CA LEU A 871 -20.04 -22.77 19.62
C LEU A 871 -19.96 -24.24 20.04
N GLU A 872 -19.20 -25.06 19.30
CA GLU A 872 -19.19 -26.52 19.45
C GLU A 872 -18.88 -27.00 20.88
N PRO A 873 -17.80 -26.55 21.56
CA PRO A 873 -17.52 -26.98 22.93
C PRO A 873 -18.61 -26.57 23.93
N ALA A 874 -19.18 -25.38 23.76
CA ALA A 874 -20.22 -24.84 24.65
C ALA A 874 -21.60 -25.48 24.40
N ALA A 875 -21.84 -25.98 23.19
CA ALA A 875 -23.10 -26.62 22.80
C ALA A 875 -23.18 -28.11 23.19
N ARG A 876 -22.04 -28.78 23.46
CA ARG A 876 -21.96 -30.20 23.84
C ARG A 876 -22.96 -30.65 24.93
N PRO A 877 -23.24 -29.86 25.99
CA PRO A 877 -24.18 -30.26 27.04
C PRO A 877 -25.64 -30.42 26.57
N TYR A 878 -26.00 -29.85 25.42
CA TYR A 878 -27.37 -29.78 24.91
C TYR A 878 -27.68 -30.78 23.81
N ASP A 879 -26.73 -31.69 23.49
CA ASP A 879 -26.79 -32.68 22.40
C ASP A 879 -27.42 -32.10 21.13
N PRO A 880 -26.74 -31.13 20.45
CA PRO A 880 -27.31 -30.43 19.31
C PRO A 880 -27.52 -31.43 18.17
N ALA A 881 -28.72 -32.01 18.10
CA ALA A 881 -29.14 -32.82 16.97
C ALA A 881 -29.32 -31.91 15.75
N PRO A 882 -28.98 -32.37 14.54
CA PRO A 882 -29.46 -31.70 13.34
C PRO A 882 -31.00 -31.63 13.43
N PRO A 883 -31.64 -30.48 13.17
CA PRO A 883 -33.08 -30.34 13.30
C PRO A 883 -33.78 -31.47 12.56
N ALA A 884 -34.71 -32.14 13.24
CA ALA A 884 -35.26 -33.38 12.73
C ALA A 884 -36.18 -33.12 11.54
N GLY A 885 -35.70 -33.60 10.39
CA GLY A 885 -36.43 -33.59 9.14
C GLY A 885 -36.17 -32.35 8.32
N ASP A 886 -34.93 -32.12 7.86
CA ASP A 886 -34.71 -31.20 6.74
C ASP A 886 -33.37 -31.31 6.01
N ALA A 887 -32.86 -32.53 5.83
CA ALA A 887 -31.75 -32.77 4.88
C ALA A 887 -32.08 -32.35 3.42
N ASN A 888 -33.33 -31.96 3.15
CA ASN A 888 -33.83 -31.45 1.88
C ASN A 888 -34.17 -29.94 1.89
N GLU A 889 -33.97 -29.18 2.97
CA GLU A 889 -34.32 -27.74 2.96
C GLU A 889 -33.32 -26.85 2.22
N LEU A 890 -32.06 -27.28 2.12
CA LEU A 890 -31.12 -26.68 1.15
C LEU A 890 -31.67 -26.77 -0.29
N SER A 891 -32.51 -27.78 -0.58
CA SER A 891 -33.20 -27.91 -1.87
C SER A 891 -34.64 -27.36 -1.87
N SER A 892 -35.26 -27.07 -0.72
CA SER A 892 -36.65 -26.58 -0.61
C SER A 892 -36.80 -25.11 -0.19
N LEU A 893 -35.72 -24.40 0.14
CA LEU A 893 -35.70 -22.93 0.12
C LEU A 893 -36.37 -22.48 -1.18
N PRO A 894 -37.35 -21.55 -1.14
CA PRO A 894 -38.03 -21.09 -2.34
C PRO A 894 -37.00 -20.83 -3.43
N GLU A 895 -37.30 -21.23 -4.65
CA GLU A 895 -36.40 -21.10 -5.82
C GLU A 895 -35.85 -19.66 -6.03
N LYS A 896 -36.41 -18.68 -5.29
CA LYS A 896 -36.01 -17.28 -5.20
C LYS A 896 -34.90 -16.95 -4.18
N ILE A 897 -34.56 -17.84 -3.23
CA ILE A 897 -33.49 -17.65 -2.21
C ILE A 897 -32.20 -18.41 -2.59
N ARG A 898 -32.26 -19.32 -3.56
CA ARG A 898 -31.03 -19.87 -4.16
C ARG A 898 -30.31 -18.72 -4.87
N LEU A 899 -29.03 -18.51 -4.56
CA LEU A 899 -28.05 -17.63 -5.22
C LEU A 899 -27.82 -17.97 -6.72
N ASN A 900 -28.83 -18.49 -7.41
CA ASN A 900 -28.68 -19.33 -8.60
C ASN A 900 -29.51 -18.84 -9.79
N ARG A 901 -29.89 -17.56 -9.81
CA ARG A 901 -30.00 -16.86 -11.10
C ARG A 901 -28.72 -16.09 -11.30
N ALA A 902 -27.77 -16.75 -11.94
CA ALA A 902 -26.65 -16.10 -12.64
C ALA A 902 -27.19 -14.85 -13.34
N ARG A 903 -26.91 -13.69 -12.77
CA ARG A 903 -27.25 -12.41 -13.37
C ARG A 903 -25.93 -11.84 -13.80
N GLU A 904 -25.49 -12.29 -14.97
CA GLU A 904 -24.22 -11.87 -15.54
C GLU A 904 -24.07 -10.34 -15.52
N GLY A 905 -22.88 -9.87 -15.17
CA GLY A 905 -22.53 -8.45 -15.18
C GLY A 905 -22.73 -7.75 -13.83
N LYS A 906 -22.51 -6.43 -13.84
CA LYS A 906 -22.29 -5.64 -12.62
C LYS A 906 -23.52 -5.55 -11.72
N LEU A 907 -24.72 -5.65 -12.29
CA LEU A 907 -25.96 -5.66 -11.50
C LEU A 907 -26.15 -6.97 -10.71
N GLY A 908 -25.61 -8.10 -11.18
CA GLY A 908 -25.55 -9.35 -10.42
C GLY A 908 -24.66 -9.20 -9.20
N GLN A 909 -23.46 -8.66 -9.40
CA GLN A 909 -22.50 -8.35 -8.33
C GLN A 909 -23.13 -7.63 -7.13
N LEU A 910 -23.86 -6.54 -7.37
CA LEU A 910 -24.52 -5.76 -6.31
C LEU A 910 -25.65 -6.55 -5.63
N ARG A 911 -26.40 -7.35 -6.40
CA ARG A 911 -27.48 -8.21 -5.86
C ARG A 911 -26.93 -9.36 -5.02
N GLY A 912 -25.81 -9.96 -5.41
CA GLY A 912 -25.11 -10.98 -4.62
C GLY A 912 -24.69 -10.46 -3.24
N LEU A 913 -24.18 -9.22 -3.18
CA LEU A 913 -23.87 -8.57 -1.89
C LEU A 913 -25.11 -8.36 -1.02
N HIS A 914 -26.25 -7.97 -1.60
CA HIS A 914 -27.52 -7.85 -0.87
C HIS A 914 -28.01 -9.20 -0.33
N GLU A 915 -27.94 -10.26 -1.14
CA GLU A 915 -28.37 -11.61 -0.75
C GLU A 915 -27.51 -12.15 0.39
N LEU A 916 -26.18 -11.95 0.34
CA LEU A 916 -25.27 -12.29 1.43
C LEU A 916 -25.60 -11.51 2.72
N TYR A 917 -25.99 -10.25 2.62
CA TYR A 917 -26.38 -9.45 3.79
C TYR A 917 -27.63 -10.01 4.47
N VAL A 918 -28.62 -10.47 3.69
CA VAL A 918 -29.82 -11.14 4.24
C VAL A 918 -29.45 -12.42 4.99
N LEU A 919 -28.50 -13.21 4.46
CA LEU A 919 -28.01 -14.41 5.16
C LEU A 919 -27.24 -14.05 6.44
N ALA A 920 -26.45 -12.98 6.44
CA ALA A 920 -25.79 -12.50 7.66
C ALA A 920 -26.79 -11.99 8.72
N ALA A 921 -27.93 -11.42 8.29
CA ALA A 921 -29.03 -11.07 9.20
C ALA A 921 -29.72 -12.29 9.82
N ASP A 922 -29.83 -13.39 9.07
CA ASP A 922 -30.36 -14.67 9.59
C ASP A 922 -29.46 -15.26 10.69
N LEU A 923 -28.13 -15.18 10.52
CA LEU A 923 -27.16 -15.52 11.58
C LEU A 923 -27.44 -14.75 12.87
N HIS A 924 -27.60 -13.43 12.75
CA HIS A 924 -27.79 -12.55 13.90
C HIS A 924 -29.09 -12.86 14.65
N ILE A 925 -30.22 -13.02 13.93
CA ILE A 925 -31.51 -13.33 14.53
C ILE A 925 -31.46 -14.66 15.29
N THR A 926 -30.85 -15.68 14.67
CA THR A 926 -30.71 -17.01 15.26
C THR A 926 -29.87 -16.96 16.53
N LEU A 927 -28.75 -16.23 16.49
CA LEU A 927 -27.85 -16.04 17.63
C LEU A 927 -28.53 -15.33 18.80
N VAL A 928 -29.34 -14.30 18.55
CA VAL A 928 -30.06 -13.57 19.61
C VAL A 928 -30.92 -14.53 20.43
N ALA A 929 -31.65 -15.44 19.79
CA ALA A 929 -32.48 -16.41 20.49
C ALA A 929 -31.64 -17.39 21.35
N VAL A 930 -30.52 -17.89 20.82
CA VAL A 930 -29.58 -18.75 21.57
C VAL A 930 -29.03 -18.00 22.79
N LYS A 931 -28.55 -16.77 22.59
CA LYS A 931 -27.98 -15.93 23.65
C LYS A 931 -28.99 -15.65 24.76
N LYS A 932 -30.22 -15.25 24.43
CA LYS A 932 -31.28 -15.01 25.43
C LYS A 932 -31.63 -16.28 26.21
N THR A 933 -31.59 -17.44 25.54
CA THR A 933 -31.82 -18.73 26.19
C THR A 933 -30.65 -19.10 27.12
N ALA A 934 -29.40 -18.88 26.70
CA ALA A 934 -28.22 -19.07 27.54
C ALA A 934 -28.24 -18.19 28.80
N MET A 935 -28.70 -16.93 28.67
CA MET A 935 -28.92 -16.02 29.80
C MET A 935 -29.99 -16.56 30.76
N MET A 936 -31.10 -17.06 30.23
CA MET A 936 -32.16 -17.68 31.03
C MET A 936 -31.66 -18.91 31.80
N LEU A 937 -30.80 -19.72 31.18
CA LEU A 937 -30.20 -20.91 31.77
C LEU A 937 -29.00 -20.62 32.69
N LEU A 938 -28.52 -19.37 32.72
CA LEU A 938 -27.29 -18.95 33.41
C LEU A 938 -26.03 -19.73 32.93
N ASP A 939 -26.03 -20.19 31.68
CA ASP A 939 -24.89 -20.90 31.09
C ASP A 939 -23.80 -19.91 30.67
N ARG A 940 -22.84 -19.69 31.56
CA ARG A 940 -21.73 -18.74 31.36
C ARG A 940 -20.83 -19.10 30.17
N PRO A 941 -20.38 -20.37 30.01
CA PRO A 941 -19.65 -20.78 28.81
C PRO A 941 -20.40 -20.46 27.50
N LEU A 942 -21.69 -20.80 27.41
CA LEU A 942 -22.48 -20.55 26.20
C LEU A 942 -22.72 -19.06 25.97
N MET A 943 -22.95 -18.26 27.02
CA MET A 943 -23.03 -16.80 26.91
C MET A 943 -21.74 -16.21 26.35
N ALA A 944 -20.57 -16.60 26.88
CA ALA A 944 -19.28 -16.11 26.42
C ALA A 944 -18.97 -16.52 24.97
N SER A 945 -19.43 -17.70 24.52
CA SER A 945 -19.36 -18.07 23.10
C SER A 945 -20.32 -17.23 22.24
N CYS A 946 -21.56 -17.00 22.70
CA CYS A 946 -22.51 -16.15 21.98
C CYS A 946 -22.02 -14.72 21.81
N ASP A 947 -21.40 -14.13 22.83
CA ASP A 947 -20.82 -12.78 22.76
C ASP A 947 -19.75 -12.68 21.66
N ARG A 948 -18.87 -13.68 21.57
CA ARG A 948 -17.83 -13.75 20.54
C ARG A 948 -18.40 -13.97 19.14
N ILE A 949 -19.40 -14.84 19.00
CA ILE A 949 -20.09 -15.08 17.72
C ILE A 949 -20.82 -13.82 17.26
N GLU A 950 -21.45 -13.07 18.18
CA GLU A 950 -22.18 -11.84 17.88
C GLU A 950 -21.27 -10.79 17.27
N GLU A 951 -20.05 -10.67 17.81
CA GLU A 951 -19.01 -9.80 17.25
C GLU A 951 -18.67 -10.18 15.81
N ASN A 952 -18.40 -11.47 15.54
CA ASN A 952 -18.12 -11.95 14.19
C ASN A 952 -19.28 -11.69 13.21
N THR A 953 -20.52 -11.91 13.64
CA THR A 953 -21.71 -11.65 12.81
C THR A 953 -21.88 -10.15 12.51
N ARG A 954 -21.66 -9.27 13.50
CA ARG A 954 -21.70 -7.81 13.28
C ARG A 954 -20.63 -7.38 12.27
N ARG A 955 -19.41 -7.92 12.39
CA ARG A 955 -18.30 -7.65 11.45
C ARG A 955 -18.64 -8.09 10.03
N GLN A 956 -19.28 -9.25 9.86
CA GLN A 956 -19.78 -9.73 8.56
C GLN A 956 -20.81 -8.78 7.93
N GLN A 957 -21.80 -8.33 8.71
CA GLN A 957 -22.81 -7.37 8.25
C GLN A 957 -22.20 -6.01 7.87
N ALA A 958 -21.32 -5.47 8.71
CA ALA A 958 -20.65 -4.19 8.48
C ALA A 958 -19.80 -4.21 7.20
N TRP A 959 -19.05 -5.29 6.97
CA TRP A 959 -18.28 -5.46 5.74
C TRP A 959 -19.19 -5.48 4.50
N LEU A 960 -20.29 -6.26 4.53
CA LEU A 960 -21.22 -6.35 3.39
C LEU A 960 -21.86 -5.00 3.05
N LEU A 961 -22.28 -4.21 4.05
CA LEU A 961 -22.81 -2.86 3.83
C LEU A 961 -21.74 -1.91 3.28
N THR A 962 -20.51 -1.99 3.78
CA THR A 962 -19.38 -1.21 3.27
C THR A 962 -19.20 -1.46 1.76
N GLN A 963 -19.24 -2.73 1.34
CA GLN A 963 -19.10 -3.08 -0.08
C GLN A 963 -20.29 -2.60 -0.92
N VAL A 964 -21.53 -2.75 -0.43
CA VAL A 964 -22.71 -2.23 -1.13
C VAL A 964 -22.57 -0.72 -1.39
N GLY A 965 -22.20 0.05 -0.37
CA GLY A 965 -21.98 1.50 -0.48
C GLY A 965 -20.85 1.86 -1.45
N ALA A 966 -19.75 1.09 -1.46
CA ALA A 966 -18.61 1.34 -2.34
C ALA A 966 -18.90 1.05 -3.82
N HIS A 967 -19.65 -0.01 -4.14
CA HIS A 967 -19.86 -0.45 -5.53
C HIS A 967 -21.13 0.14 -6.16
N ALA A 968 -22.18 0.46 -5.38
CA ALA A 968 -23.47 0.88 -5.92
C ALA A 968 -23.41 2.13 -6.83
N PRO A 969 -22.72 3.25 -6.46
CA PRO A 969 -22.70 4.44 -7.30
C PRO A 969 -22.08 4.20 -8.68
N GLN A 970 -21.03 3.38 -8.74
CA GLN A 970 -20.38 3.04 -10.01
C GLN A 970 -21.26 2.15 -10.89
N ILE A 971 -21.92 1.16 -10.29
CA ILE A 971 -22.73 0.17 -11.01
C ILE A 971 -24.02 0.77 -11.52
N LEU A 972 -24.64 1.66 -10.75
CA LEU A 972 -25.93 2.26 -11.07
C LEU A 972 -25.80 3.60 -11.83
N GLY A 973 -24.70 4.32 -11.63
CA GLY A 973 -24.50 5.67 -12.17
C GLY A 973 -23.80 5.72 -13.53
N VAL A 974 -23.05 4.68 -13.93
CA VAL A 974 -22.32 4.67 -15.22
C VAL A 974 -22.98 3.71 -16.22
N PRO A 975 -23.59 4.22 -17.30
CA PRO A 975 -24.15 3.38 -18.37
C PRO A 975 -23.07 2.51 -19.04
N PHE A 976 -23.38 1.25 -19.33
CA PHE A 976 -22.45 0.32 -19.98
C PHE A 976 -22.42 0.43 -21.50
#